data_AF-V2XPH1-F1
#
_entry.id   AF-V2XPH1-F1
#
_cell.length_a   1.000
_cell.length_b   1.000
_cell.length_c   1.000
_cell.angle_alpha   90.00
_cell.angle_beta   90.00
_cell.angle_gamma   90.00
#
_symmetry.space_group_name_H-M   'P 1'
#
loop_
_entity.id
_entity.type
_entity.pdbx_description
1 polymer ?
#
loop_
_entity_poly.entity_id
_entity_poly.type
_entity_poly.pdbx_seq_one_letter_code
_entity_poly.pdbx_strand_id
1 'polypeptide(L)'
;MSQNEVDNAWLKSEASCEPVIARDDQVQSKIWFKSKPVDRNFCYRVTQLQLCTDSRDQGYADDRSAGSWTWFELVILPSEAATEPKKSKEGKELSWRSHNNQLGNHNATRHFGVVFDRRSELLANFEVGDVLAVRVCARFSGWVNYADRDLFTPHSWTLTSNVVPKFSEDVEDGSYSFMSTTPCNIKSEDNELKSKIWFTTPPLDQDAINRLESIQLFTRSRLQSNQTTRVLQGDSFSWFDLVILEKPTDTIPKVTNGVSLVWLSHSNDSSYIHPYGTQGQLFDEDDHQQPRAKQIVQIKGSLEPGNVVGVRVCAQFAGWENYAEFGQLVVRIRNTAREAQTVEIPDVTAANDGLREIQKAIHQFYKDITPADQPVYSSATTAALANEARADLILAAGPPPPYPDEEPSRPLRLLSLDGGGVRGVSSLRILKRIMEKVAELEGKAEVKPYEYFDMMVGTSTGGLIALMLGRLRMSIDECEQAYDEISKKVFGKKGVLINTEERAFVAGSYIYEAKPLEDAVRDLVRKKLGDAEANLLENDPPCKVFVMSALASTVEDGNTAVHLRSYDVGPTVPSEYTGWPIWQAARATSAAPIYFDRFKKNGKEFVDGGLGWNNPIYELISELPAVYGKNFGIGCLLSLGTGIPPELKLGTGLSSVPEFIQIATNSEVPHKQLERSASILPRQGEDKYWRFNMSKQMSQQDWVIKVVESWLGLKKEEKKMGYQDIMVKMDDWEAIPMIRELTDKWLQRESQTLLVCARRLSMKK
;
A
#
# COMPACT_ATOMS: atom_id res chain seq x y z
N MET A 1 32.45 -28.39 -20.76
CA MET A 1 31.66 -29.24 -21.67
C MET A 1 32.49 -30.48 -21.97
N SER A 2 31.90 -31.67 -22.01
CA SER A 2 32.64 -32.84 -22.52
C SER A 2 32.82 -32.69 -24.03
N GLN A 3 33.95 -33.12 -24.59
CA GLN A 3 34.19 -33.07 -26.05
C GLN A 3 33.02 -33.68 -26.85
N ASN A 4 32.34 -34.68 -26.29
CA ASN A 4 31.18 -35.33 -26.87
C ASN A 4 29.98 -34.41 -27.12
N GLU A 5 29.71 -33.38 -26.29
CA GLU A 5 28.56 -32.48 -26.52
C GLU A 5 28.88 -31.47 -27.62
N VAL A 6 30.15 -31.07 -27.75
CA VAL A 6 30.65 -30.21 -28.83
C VAL A 6 30.64 -30.90 -30.18
N ASP A 7 30.90 -32.21 -30.18
CA ASP A 7 30.92 -33.03 -31.39
C ASP A 7 29.51 -33.43 -31.85
N ASN A 8 28.51 -33.44 -30.94
CA ASN A 8 27.13 -33.84 -31.23
C ASN A 8 26.16 -32.66 -31.48
N ALA A 9 26.64 -31.42 -31.48
CA ALA A 9 25.81 -30.25 -31.80
C ALA A 9 25.32 -30.29 -33.26
N TRP A 10 24.03 -30.04 -33.47
CA TRP A 10 23.42 -29.98 -34.80
C TRP A 10 23.88 -28.76 -35.60
N LEU A 11 24.15 -27.66 -34.90
CA LEU A 11 24.66 -26.41 -35.46
C LEU A 11 25.64 -25.79 -34.46
N LYS A 12 26.70 -25.15 -34.96
CA LYS A 12 27.67 -24.39 -34.16
C LYS A 12 28.34 -23.35 -35.04
N SER A 13 28.77 -22.21 -34.49
CA SER A 13 29.69 -21.34 -35.21
C SER A 13 31.04 -22.00 -35.41
N GLU A 14 31.66 -21.68 -36.54
CA GLU A 14 33.05 -22.03 -36.84
C GLU A 14 34.03 -20.96 -36.32
N ALA A 15 33.55 -19.76 -35.99
CA ALA A 15 34.32 -18.61 -35.53
C ALA A 15 33.48 -17.63 -34.69
N SER A 16 34.14 -16.80 -33.89
CA SER A 16 33.51 -15.71 -33.14
C SER A 16 32.83 -14.70 -34.08
N CYS A 17 31.78 -14.04 -33.57
CA CYS A 17 31.14 -12.96 -34.29
C CYS A 17 31.98 -11.68 -34.18
N GLU A 18 32.05 -10.89 -35.25
CA GLU A 18 32.50 -9.51 -35.09
C GLU A 18 31.58 -8.78 -34.10
N PRO A 19 32.12 -7.98 -33.18
CA PRO A 19 31.32 -7.33 -32.15
C PRO A 19 30.23 -6.45 -32.74
N VAL A 20 29.00 -6.59 -32.24
CA VAL A 20 27.88 -5.73 -32.64
C VAL A 20 27.88 -4.50 -31.74
N ILE A 21 28.20 -3.35 -32.31
CA ILE A 21 28.37 -2.07 -31.59
C ILE A 21 27.17 -1.18 -31.87
N ALA A 22 26.43 -0.81 -30.82
CA ALA A 22 25.38 0.19 -30.92
C ALA A 22 25.95 1.61 -30.85
N ARG A 23 25.51 2.46 -31.78
CA ARG A 23 25.96 3.87 -31.91
C ARG A 23 24.86 4.88 -31.56
N ASP A 24 23.62 4.41 -31.47
CA ASP A 24 22.41 5.20 -31.28
C ASP A 24 21.36 4.36 -30.57
N ASP A 25 20.13 4.88 -30.48
CA ASP A 25 18.98 4.23 -29.87
C ASP A 25 18.30 3.18 -30.77
N GLN A 26 18.86 2.88 -31.94
CA GLN A 26 18.35 1.85 -32.85
C GLN A 26 19.01 0.51 -32.56
N VAL A 27 18.30 -0.58 -32.86
CA VAL A 27 18.84 -1.93 -32.72
C VAL A 27 19.87 -2.15 -33.82
N GLN A 28 21.12 -2.34 -33.43
CA GLN A 28 22.17 -2.82 -34.32
C GLN A 28 22.21 -4.34 -34.22
N SER A 29 22.25 -5.04 -35.36
CA SER A 29 22.26 -6.50 -35.35
C SER A 29 23.04 -7.10 -36.51
N LYS A 30 23.51 -8.34 -36.33
CA LYS A 30 24.24 -9.10 -37.35
C LYS A 30 23.85 -10.57 -37.27
N ILE A 31 23.66 -11.22 -38.41
CA ILE A 31 23.58 -12.69 -38.46
C ILE A 31 24.97 -13.25 -38.23
N TRP A 32 25.12 -14.06 -37.18
CA TRP A 32 26.39 -14.67 -36.81
C TRP A 32 26.63 -15.98 -37.56
N PHE A 33 25.68 -16.90 -37.50
CA PHE A 33 25.74 -18.17 -38.23
C PHE A 33 24.34 -18.67 -38.60
N LYS A 34 24.30 -19.61 -39.56
CA LYS A 34 23.08 -20.14 -40.16
C LYS A 34 23.14 -21.67 -40.22
N SER A 35 22.00 -22.33 -40.07
CA SER A 35 21.85 -23.74 -40.40
C SER A 35 21.90 -23.97 -41.91
N LYS A 36 22.10 -25.22 -42.31
CA LYS A 36 21.66 -25.65 -43.65
C LYS A 36 20.13 -25.54 -43.75
N PRO A 37 19.57 -25.43 -44.97
CA PRO A 37 18.12 -25.49 -45.16
C PRO A 37 17.53 -26.72 -44.46
N VAL A 38 16.51 -26.50 -43.63
CA VAL A 38 15.93 -27.57 -42.83
C VAL A 38 15.17 -28.54 -43.73
N ASP A 39 15.34 -29.82 -43.47
CA ASP A 39 14.68 -30.87 -44.23
C ASP A 39 13.39 -31.34 -43.56
N ARG A 40 12.66 -32.21 -44.25
CA ARG A 40 11.41 -32.79 -43.74
C ARG A 40 11.61 -33.54 -42.43
N ASN A 41 12.76 -34.18 -42.24
CA ASN A 41 13.04 -34.93 -41.01
C ASN A 41 13.19 -33.98 -39.83
N PHE A 42 13.91 -32.87 -39.99
CA PHE A 42 14.03 -31.85 -38.97
C PHE A 42 12.66 -31.33 -38.55
N CYS A 43 11.84 -30.87 -39.50
CA CYS A 43 10.50 -30.33 -39.22
C CYS A 43 9.60 -31.30 -38.44
N TYR A 44 9.69 -32.62 -38.69
CA TYR A 44 8.85 -33.61 -38.00
C TYR A 44 9.45 -34.19 -36.73
N ARG A 45 10.78 -34.19 -36.58
CA ARG A 45 11.46 -34.89 -35.48
C ARG A 45 11.98 -33.96 -34.41
N VAL A 46 12.25 -32.69 -34.71
CA VAL A 46 12.68 -31.73 -33.71
C VAL A 46 11.66 -31.65 -32.57
N THR A 47 12.12 -31.84 -31.35
CA THR A 47 11.29 -31.78 -30.13
C THR A 47 11.57 -30.52 -29.34
N GLN A 48 12.85 -30.12 -29.28
CA GLN A 48 13.35 -28.95 -28.56
C GLN A 48 14.59 -28.36 -29.26
N LEU A 49 14.72 -27.04 -29.20
CA LEU A 49 15.90 -26.28 -29.62
C LEU A 49 16.32 -25.33 -28.50
N GLN A 50 17.61 -25.21 -28.22
CA GLN A 50 18.13 -24.24 -27.27
C GLN A 50 19.44 -23.68 -27.82
N LEU A 51 19.57 -22.35 -27.80
CA LEU A 51 20.83 -21.69 -28.13
C LEU A 51 21.66 -21.55 -26.86
N CYS A 52 22.90 -22.01 -26.92
CA CYS A 52 23.91 -21.79 -25.89
C CYS A 52 25.03 -20.91 -26.47
N THR A 53 25.39 -19.81 -25.79
CA THR A 53 26.49 -18.93 -26.23
C THR A 53 27.50 -18.71 -25.12
N ASP A 54 28.76 -18.50 -25.48
CA ASP A 54 29.77 -17.82 -24.69
C ASP A 54 29.86 -16.39 -25.22
N SER A 55 29.45 -15.44 -24.40
CA SER A 55 29.31 -14.06 -24.83
C SER A 55 29.44 -13.10 -23.66
N ARG A 56 29.69 -11.82 -23.98
CA ARG A 56 29.78 -10.74 -23.00
C ARG A 56 29.34 -9.42 -23.60
N ASP A 57 29.03 -8.49 -22.71
CA ASP A 57 28.81 -7.10 -23.07
C ASP A 57 30.13 -6.29 -23.09
N GLN A 58 30.02 -4.96 -23.07
CA GLN A 58 31.16 -4.03 -22.99
C GLN A 58 31.96 -4.13 -21.68
N GLY A 59 31.49 -4.89 -20.69
CA GLY A 59 32.16 -5.18 -19.43
C GLY A 59 32.01 -4.14 -18.35
N TYR A 60 31.35 -3.00 -18.63
CA TYR A 60 30.98 -2.01 -17.63
C TYR A 60 29.56 -1.50 -17.89
N ALA A 61 28.86 -1.08 -16.83
CA ALA A 61 27.54 -0.49 -16.92
C ALA A 61 27.37 0.54 -15.80
N ASP A 62 26.91 1.74 -16.16
CA ASP A 62 26.70 2.84 -15.21
C ASP A 62 25.53 2.55 -14.25
N ASP A 63 24.51 1.85 -14.74
CA ASP A 63 23.37 1.35 -13.96
C ASP A 63 23.10 -0.11 -14.31
N ARG A 64 23.39 -1.02 -13.37
CA ARG A 64 23.15 -2.46 -13.55
C ARG A 64 21.68 -2.84 -13.52
N SER A 65 20.84 -2.03 -12.86
CA SER A 65 19.41 -2.28 -12.77
C SER A 65 18.67 -2.02 -14.08
N ALA A 66 19.26 -1.23 -14.99
CA ALA A 66 18.75 -0.95 -16.34
C ALA A 66 18.84 -2.13 -17.32
N GLY A 67 19.37 -3.27 -16.87
CA GLY A 67 19.44 -4.52 -17.63
C GLY A 67 20.40 -4.47 -18.82
N SER A 68 20.62 -5.63 -19.44
CA SER A 68 21.52 -5.75 -20.59
C SER A 68 20.83 -5.34 -21.89
N TRP A 69 21.48 -4.44 -22.64
CA TRP A 69 21.05 -4.02 -23.97
C TRP A 69 21.80 -4.76 -25.08
N THR A 70 22.30 -5.95 -24.77
CA THR A 70 22.95 -6.86 -25.72
C THR A 70 22.33 -8.24 -25.59
N TRP A 71 21.89 -8.83 -26.70
CA TRP A 71 21.12 -10.07 -26.69
C TRP A 71 21.26 -10.88 -27.97
N PHE A 72 20.74 -12.10 -27.95
CA PHE A 72 20.72 -13.03 -29.07
C PHE A 72 19.29 -13.38 -29.47
N GLU A 73 19.07 -13.55 -30.75
CA GLU A 73 17.79 -13.96 -31.34
C GLU A 73 17.96 -15.17 -32.25
N LEU A 74 16.94 -16.03 -32.28
CA LEU A 74 16.76 -17.04 -33.30
C LEU A 74 15.84 -16.48 -34.38
N VAL A 75 16.29 -16.48 -35.63
CA VAL A 75 15.53 -15.98 -36.78
C VAL A 75 15.32 -17.06 -37.83
N ILE A 76 14.15 -17.07 -38.45
CA ILE A 76 13.86 -17.93 -39.60
C ILE A 76 14.14 -17.12 -40.87
N LEU A 77 15.05 -17.61 -41.71
CA LEU A 77 15.37 -17.07 -43.02
C LEU A 77 14.71 -17.92 -44.11
N PRO A 78 14.20 -17.33 -45.20
CA PRO A 78 13.53 -18.09 -46.27
C PRO A 78 14.48 -18.91 -47.15
N SER A 79 15.80 -18.67 -47.07
CA SER A 79 16.82 -19.44 -47.79
C SER A 79 18.21 -19.16 -47.21
N GLU A 80 19.20 -19.96 -47.64
CA GLU A 80 20.60 -19.81 -47.22
C GLU A 80 21.22 -18.45 -47.62
N ALA A 81 20.84 -17.93 -48.79
CA ALA A 81 21.32 -16.65 -49.30
C ALA A 81 20.63 -15.44 -48.65
N ALA A 82 19.48 -15.61 -47.99
CA ALA A 82 18.74 -14.51 -47.40
C ALA A 82 19.46 -13.92 -46.19
N THR A 83 19.45 -12.59 -46.06
CA THR A 83 20.02 -11.87 -44.91
C THR A 83 18.93 -11.32 -43.98
N GLU A 84 17.69 -11.26 -44.46
CA GLU A 84 16.53 -10.72 -43.74
C GLU A 84 15.61 -11.84 -43.25
N PRO A 85 15.04 -11.73 -42.02
CA PRO A 85 14.06 -12.67 -41.52
C PRO A 85 12.82 -12.78 -42.39
N LYS A 86 12.28 -13.99 -42.47
CA LYS A 86 10.94 -14.27 -42.98
C LYS A 86 9.92 -13.50 -42.12
N LYS A 87 8.85 -13.04 -42.74
CA LYS A 87 7.76 -12.31 -42.06
C LYS A 87 6.51 -13.17 -41.99
N SER A 88 5.77 -13.08 -40.89
CA SER A 88 4.45 -13.68 -40.75
C SER A 88 3.44 -13.04 -41.72
N LYS A 89 2.25 -13.62 -41.84
CA LYS A 89 1.14 -13.06 -42.64
C LYS A 89 0.73 -11.64 -42.19
N GLU A 90 1.00 -11.30 -40.93
CA GLU A 90 0.71 -9.98 -40.35
C GLU A 90 1.90 -9.01 -40.47
N GLY A 91 2.97 -9.40 -41.18
CA GLY A 91 4.14 -8.55 -41.44
C GLY A 91 5.18 -8.52 -40.31
N LYS A 92 5.00 -9.30 -39.24
CA LYS A 92 5.94 -9.41 -38.12
C LYS A 92 7.13 -10.28 -38.49
N GLU A 93 8.34 -9.85 -38.19
CA GLU A 93 9.54 -10.70 -38.35
C GLU A 93 9.42 -11.98 -37.51
N LEU A 94 9.77 -13.11 -38.11
CA LEU A 94 9.90 -14.40 -37.44
C LEU A 94 11.26 -14.45 -36.72
N SER A 95 11.33 -13.69 -35.63
CA SER A 95 12.47 -13.61 -34.72
C SER A 95 12.00 -13.81 -33.28
N TRP A 96 12.77 -14.59 -32.52
CA TRP A 96 12.53 -14.84 -31.10
C TRP A 96 13.81 -14.62 -30.31
N ARG A 97 13.73 -13.76 -29.27
CA ARG A 97 14.85 -13.55 -28.35
C ARG A 97 15.17 -14.83 -27.58
N SER A 98 16.45 -15.17 -27.52
CA SER A 98 16.98 -16.34 -26.83
C SER A 98 17.41 -16.03 -25.40
N HIS A 99 18.30 -15.04 -25.22
CA HIS A 99 18.81 -14.56 -23.93
C HIS A 99 19.56 -13.23 -24.11
N ASN A 100 19.81 -12.53 -23.01
CA ASN A 100 20.67 -11.34 -22.96
C ASN A 100 22.07 -11.73 -22.42
N ASN A 101 23.09 -10.92 -22.73
CA ASN A 101 24.40 -11.05 -22.09
C ASN A 101 24.32 -10.72 -20.61
N GLN A 102 25.30 -11.26 -19.87
CA GLN A 102 25.59 -10.81 -18.53
C GLN A 102 26.08 -9.37 -18.58
N LEU A 103 25.57 -8.57 -17.66
CA LEU A 103 25.85 -7.15 -17.60
C LEU A 103 27.09 -6.86 -16.76
N GLY A 104 27.97 -6.02 -17.28
CA GLY A 104 29.13 -5.49 -16.55
C GLY A 104 30.20 -6.55 -16.23
N ASN A 105 30.38 -7.54 -17.11
CA ASN A 105 31.45 -8.54 -17.00
C ASN A 105 32.41 -8.45 -18.18
N HIS A 106 33.71 -8.30 -17.90
CA HIS A 106 34.74 -8.25 -18.92
C HIS A 106 35.06 -9.62 -19.54
N ASN A 107 34.70 -10.71 -18.87
CA ASN A 107 34.91 -12.07 -19.34
C ASN A 107 33.66 -12.61 -20.03
N ALA A 108 33.85 -13.46 -21.04
CA ALA A 108 32.76 -14.18 -21.68
C ALA A 108 32.11 -15.16 -20.70
N THR A 109 30.80 -15.10 -20.61
CA THR A 109 30.00 -15.96 -19.73
C THR A 109 29.11 -16.85 -20.53
N ARG A 110 28.78 -18.02 -19.98
CA ARG A 110 27.93 -18.96 -20.69
C ARG A 110 26.46 -18.63 -20.49
N HIS A 111 25.74 -18.48 -21.58
CA HIS A 111 24.32 -18.22 -21.58
C HIS A 111 23.56 -19.42 -22.14
N PHE A 112 22.61 -19.91 -21.35
CA PHE A 112 21.63 -20.89 -21.78
C PHE A 112 20.34 -20.15 -22.13
N GLY A 113 20.08 -20.08 -23.44
CA GLY A 113 18.88 -19.48 -23.99
C GLY A 113 17.62 -20.27 -23.67
N VAL A 114 16.50 -19.72 -24.13
CA VAL A 114 15.19 -20.38 -24.04
C VAL A 114 15.19 -21.72 -24.78
N VAL A 115 14.50 -22.71 -24.19
CA VAL A 115 14.19 -23.98 -24.85
C VAL A 115 12.91 -23.81 -25.68
N PHE A 116 13.03 -23.82 -27.00
CA PHE A 116 11.93 -23.81 -27.95
C PHE A 116 11.46 -25.24 -28.21
N ASP A 117 10.35 -25.64 -27.60
CA ASP A 117 9.73 -26.95 -27.82
C ASP A 117 8.65 -26.92 -28.91
N ARG A 118 8.01 -28.06 -29.21
CA ARG A 118 6.96 -28.14 -30.24
C ARG A 118 5.74 -27.24 -30.01
N ARG A 119 5.56 -26.69 -28.80
CA ARG A 119 4.49 -25.75 -28.48
C ARG A 119 4.92 -24.30 -28.75
N SER A 120 6.20 -24.05 -29.00
CA SER A 120 6.72 -22.72 -29.34
C SER A 120 6.32 -22.29 -30.75
N GLU A 121 6.04 -21.00 -30.92
CA GLU A 121 5.77 -20.40 -32.23
C GLU A 121 6.95 -20.59 -33.21
N LEU A 122 8.18 -20.60 -32.71
CA LEU A 122 9.37 -20.80 -33.53
C LEU A 122 9.31 -22.10 -34.33
N LEU A 123 9.08 -23.24 -33.65
CA LEU A 123 9.01 -24.54 -34.32
C LEU A 123 7.75 -24.70 -35.18
N ALA A 124 6.66 -24.02 -34.84
CA ALA A 124 5.42 -24.04 -35.62
C ALA A 124 5.53 -23.30 -36.97
N ASN A 125 6.49 -22.37 -37.12
CA ASN A 125 6.66 -21.55 -38.31
C ASN A 125 7.74 -22.05 -39.28
N PHE A 126 8.39 -23.19 -39.00
CA PHE A 126 9.39 -23.79 -39.89
C PHE A 126 8.75 -24.52 -41.07
N GLU A 127 9.16 -24.16 -42.28
CA GLU A 127 8.86 -24.88 -43.51
C GLU A 127 10.12 -25.57 -44.06
N VAL A 128 9.93 -26.64 -44.85
CA VAL A 128 11.05 -27.31 -45.52
C VAL A 128 11.74 -26.31 -46.45
N GLY A 129 13.06 -26.17 -46.30
CA GLY A 129 13.87 -25.20 -47.04
C GLY A 129 14.17 -23.90 -46.28
N ASP A 130 13.47 -23.62 -45.18
CA ASP A 130 13.80 -22.49 -44.30
C ASP A 130 15.17 -22.71 -43.63
N VAL A 131 15.79 -21.63 -43.18
CA VAL A 131 17.10 -21.65 -42.53
C VAL A 131 16.97 -21.03 -41.14
N LEU A 132 17.48 -21.72 -40.11
CA LEU A 132 17.59 -21.16 -38.76
C LEU A 132 18.88 -20.34 -38.68
N ALA A 133 18.80 -19.12 -38.19
CA ALA A 133 19.99 -18.30 -37.98
C ALA A 133 20.01 -17.65 -36.60
N VAL A 134 21.22 -17.36 -36.12
CA VAL A 134 21.43 -16.62 -34.87
C VAL A 134 21.77 -15.19 -35.19
N ARG A 135 20.97 -14.27 -34.67
CA ARG A 135 21.14 -12.82 -34.80
C ARG A 135 21.66 -12.26 -33.47
N VAL A 136 22.81 -11.61 -33.52
CA VAL A 136 23.46 -10.93 -32.39
C VAL A 136 23.02 -9.48 -32.41
N CYS A 137 22.59 -8.95 -31.27
CA CYS A 137 21.98 -7.63 -31.17
C CYS A 137 22.64 -6.78 -30.07
N ALA A 138 22.71 -5.47 -30.31
CA ALA A 138 23.06 -4.45 -29.33
C ALA A 138 22.21 -3.19 -29.55
N ARG A 139 21.99 -2.40 -28.50
CA ARG A 139 21.23 -1.14 -28.58
C ARG A 139 21.75 -0.11 -27.59
N PHE A 140 21.61 1.17 -27.95
CA PHE A 140 22.10 2.35 -27.22
C PHE A 140 23.61 2.57 -27.35
N SER A 141 23.98 3.82 -27.59
CA SER A 141 25.37 4.23 -27.79
C SER A 141 26.24 3.73 -26.64
N GLY A 142 27.30 2.99 -26.98
CA GLY A 142 28.27 2.45 -26.01
C GLY A 142 28.07 0.98 -25.65
N TRP A 143 26.92 0.39 -25.97
CA TRP A 143 26.68 -1.04 -25.78
C TRP A 143 27.30 -1.87 -26.89
N VAL A 144 27.99 -2.95 -26.51
CA VAL A 144 28.68 -3.83 -27.45
C VAL A 144 28.44 -5.28 -27.08
N ASN A 145 28.00 -6.09 -28.06
CA ASN A 145 27.83 -7.52 -27.89
C ASN A 145 29.02 -8.28 -28.51
N TYR A 146 29.78 -8.99 -27.67
CA TYR A 146 30.85 -9.89 -28.08
C TYR A 146 30.36 -11.33 -27.98
N ALA A 147 30.43 -12.08 -29.08
CA ALA A 147 30.02 -13.49 -29.12
C ALA A 147 31.20 -14.35 -29.55
N ASP A 148 31.74 -15.13 -28.61
CA ASP A 148 33.03 -15.81 -28.78
C ASP A 148 32.87 -17.25 -29.28
N ARG A 149 31.88 -18.00 -28.76
CA ARG A 149 31.54 -19.38 -29.18
C ARG A 149 30.06 -19.68 -28.96
N ASP A 150 29.48 -20.61 -29.72
CA ASP A 150 28.11 -21.10 -29.51
C ASP A 150 27.95 -22.58 -29.81
N LEU A 151 26.84 -23.14 -29.30
CA LEU A 151 26.38 -24.48 -29.58
C LEU A 151 24.86 -24.56 -29.71
N PHE A 152 24.41 -25.33 -30.70
CA PHE A 152 23.03 -25.80 -30.89
C PHE A 152 22.96 -27.31 -30.65
N THR A 153 22.45 -27.74 -29.51
CA THR A 153 22.22 -29.17 -29.24
C THR A 153 20.73 -29.50 -29.47
N PRO A 154 20.39 -30.46 -30.35
CA PRO A 154 19.06 -31.05 -30.35
C PRO A 154 18.94 -31.89 -29.08
N HIS A 155 18.27 -31.36 -28.07
CA HIS A 155 18.06 -32.09 -26.84
C HIS A 155 17.02 -33.20 -27.06
N SER A 156 17.49 -34.43 -27.25
CA SER A 156 16.68 -35.61 -26.94
C SER A 156 16.69 -35.83 -25.42
N TRP A 157 15.86 -35.10 -24.66
CA TRP A 157 15.45 -35.56 -23.34
C TRP A 157 14.13 -36.31 -23.48
N THR A 158 14.21 -37.61 -23.78
CA THR A 158 13.18 -38.53 -23.30
C THR A 158 13.23 -38.53 -21.77
N LEU A 159 12.05 -38.64 -21.15
CA LEU A 159 11.68 -38.64 -19.72
C LEU A 159 12.46 -39.58 -18.76
N THR A 160 13.75 -39.89 -18.98
CA THR A 160 14.51 -40.87 -18.19
C THR A 160 16.00 -40.59 -17.98
N SER A 161 16.57 -39.47 -18.43
CA SER A 161 17.99 -39.18 -18.18
C SER A 161 18.19 -38.38 -16.89
N ASN A 162 18.82 -39.00 -15.89
CA ASN A 162 19.18 -38.40 -14.60
C ASN A 162 20.58 -37.77 -14.60
N VAL A 163 21.17 -37.49 -15.77
CA VAL A 163 22.58 -37.06 -15.88
C VAL A 163 22.65 -35.61 -16.31
N VAL A 164 23.07 -34.74 -15.39
CA VAL A 164 23.40 -33.32 -15.64
C VAL A 164 24.74 -33.23 -16.38
N PRO A 165 24.89 -32.40 -17.44
CA PRO A 165 26.16 -32.14 -18.10
C PRO A 165 27.24 -31.67 -17.13
N LYS A 166 28.46 -32.21 -17.25
CA LYS A 166 29.61 -31.69 -16.50
C LYS A 166 30.15 -30.42 -17.17
N PHE A 167 30.09 -29.31 -16.43
CA PHE A 167 30.75 -28.04 -16.75
C PHE A 167 32.26 -28.26 -16.99
N SER A 168 32.87 -27.54 -17.96
CA SER A 168 34.34 -27.53 -18.07
C SER A 168 34.89 -26.57 -17.01
N GLU A 169 36.08 -26.87 -16.51
CA GLU A 169 36.79 -26.05 -15.52
C GLU A 169 37.11 -24.63 -16.02
N ASP A 170 36.95 -24.35 -17.33
CA ASP A 170 37.27 -23.07 -17.99
C ASP A 170 36.14 -22.03 -18.05
N VAL A 171 34.92 -22.34 -17.60
CA VAL A 171 33.83 -21.35 -17.52
C VAL A 171 33.78 -20.82 -16.08
N GLU A 172 33.61 -19.52 -15.87
CA GLU A 172 33.54 -18.91 -14.52
C GLU A 172 32.08 -18.65 -14.06
N ASP A 173 31.13 -18.34 -14.96
CA ASP A 173 29.71 -18.01 -14.66
C ASP A 173 28.68 -18.49 -15.73
N GLY A 174 27.42 -18.72 -15.33
CA GLY A 174 26.32 -19.17 -16.21
C GLY A 174 24.95 -18.49 -15.99
N SER A 175 24.21 -18.17 -17.07
CA SER A 175 22.87 -17.55 -17.02
C SER A 175 21.78 -18.39 -17.70
N TYR A 176 20.61 -18.52 -17.08
CA TYR A 176 19.45 -19.29 -17.54
C TYR A 176 18.22 -18.39 -17.70
N SER A 177 17.41 -18.63 -18.73
CA SER A 177 16.16 -17.90 -18.98
C SER A 177 14.94 -18.82 -18.96
N PHE A 178 13.95 -18.46 -18.14
CA PHE A 178 12.64 -19.12 -18.07
C PHE A 178 11.57 -18.17 -18.62
N MET A 179 10.69 -18.66 -19.49
CA MET A 179 9.69 -17.80 -20.14
C MET A 179 8.27 -18.33 -20.00
N SER A 180 7.31 -17.39 -19.95
CA SER A 180 5.89 -17.70 -20.07
C SER A 180 5.57 -18.32 -21.43
N THR A 181 4.83 -19.42 -21.45
CA THR A 181 4.35 -20.06 -22.70
C THR A 181 3.02 -19.50 -23.19
N THR A 182 2.27 -18.82 -22.31
CA THR A 182 0.98 -18.21 -22.61
C THR A 182 0.86 -16.87 -21.88
N PRO A 183 0.04 -15.92 -22.39
CA PRO A 183 -0.33 -14.73 -21.63
C PRO A 183 -1.06 -15.06 -20.33
N CYS A 184 -0.96 -14.19 -19.33
CA CYS A 184 -1.73 -14.25 -18.09
C CYS A 184 -2.56 -12.98 -17.93
N ASN A 185 -3.85 -13.13 -17.67
CA ASN A 185 -4.73 -12.01 -17.36
C ASN A 185 -5.35 -12.16 -15.97
N ILE A 186 -5.29 -11.10 -15.18
CA ILE A 186 -5.95 -11.00 -13.87
C ILE A 186 -6.71 -9.68 -13.81
N LYS A 187 -7.97 -9.74 -13.39
CA LYS A 187 -8.84 -8.58 -13.19
C LYS A 187 -9.39 -8.61 -11.77
N SER A 188 -9.35 -7.48 -11.08
CA SER A 188 -10.00 -7.31 -9.80
C SER A 188 -11.35 -6.62 -9.94
N GLU A 189 -12.35 -7.16 -9.25
CA GLU A 189 -13.72 -6.65 -9.19
C GLU A 189 -14.02 -6.01 -7.82
N ASP A 190 -13.10 -6.13 -6.87
CA ASP A 190 -13.22 -5.68 -5.49
C ASP A 190 -11.86 -5.18 -4.95
N ASN A 191 -11.80 -4.85 -3.66
CA ASN A 191 -10.59 -4.34 -3.00
C ASN A 191 -9.60 -5.44 -2.57
N GLU A 192 -9.90 -6.72 -2.87
CA GLU A 192 -9.02 -7.83 -2.51
C GLU A 192 -7.92 -8.01 -3.56
N LEU A 193 -6.78 -8.56 -3.13
CA LEU A 193 -5.72 -8.98 -4.03
C LEU A 193 -6.19 -10.17 -4.87
N LYS A 194 -6.28 -9.99 -6.19
CA LYS A 194 -6.40 -11.09 -7.14
C LYS A 194 -5.02 -11.40 -7.71
N SER A 195 -4.64 -12.67 -7.72
CA SER A 195 -3.33 -13.08 -8.23
C SER A 195 -3.32 -14.48 -8.84
N LYS A 196 -2.30 -14.77 -9.65
CA LYS A 196 -2.07 -16.09 -10.25
C LYS A 196 -0.58 -16.35 -10.45
N ILE A 197 -0.14 -17.56 -10.14
CA ILE A 197 1.19 -18.05 -10.53
C ILE A 197 1.20 -18.25 -12.05
N TRP A 198 2.07 -17.52 -12.73
CA TRP A 198 2.14 -17.50 -14.18
C TRP A 198 3.05 -18.58 -14.74
N PHE A 199 4.29 -18.64 -14.24
CA PHE A 199 5.25 -19.69 -14.55
C PHE A 199 6.29 -19.79 -13.43
N THR A 200 7.05 -20.89 -13.42
CA THR A 200 8.03 -21.20 -12.37
C THR A 200 9.34 -21.70 -12.98
N THR A 201 10.41 -21.65 -12.19
CA THR A 201 11.60 -22.46 -12.45
C THR A 201 11.29 -23.95 -12.25
N PRO A 202 12.15 -24.87 -12.74
CA PRO A 202 12.18 -26.24 -12.24
C PRO A 202 12.45 -26.29 -10.73
N PRO A 203 12.09 -27.41 -10.05
CA PRO A 203 12.55 -27.68 -8.70
C PRO A 203 14.06 -27.50 -8.57
N LEU A 204 14.48 -26.70 -7.60
CA LEU A 204 15.89 -26.42 -7.36
C LEU A 204 16.46 -27.48 -6.41
N ASP A 205 17.63 -28.03 -6.74
CA ASP A 205 18.40 -28.85 -5.82
C ASP A 205 19.36 -27.98 -4.98
N GLN A 206 20.04 -28.58 -4.02
CA GLN A 206 20.94 -27.85 -3.12
C GLN A 206 22.12 -27.18 -3.87
N ASP A 207 22.61 -27.81 -4.94
CA ASP A 207 23.73 -27.28 -5.72
C ASP A 207 23.29 -26.03 -6.50
N ALA A 208 22.12 -26.08 -7.15
CA ALA A 208 21.51 -24.94 -7.82
C ALA A 208 21.24 -23.77 -6.84
N ILE A 209 20.72 -24.06 -5.64
CA ILE A 209 20.48 -23.04 -4.60
C ILE A 209 21.80 -22.39 -4.17
N ASN A 210 22.84 -23.17 -3.88
CA ASN A 210 24.14 -22.64 -3.44
C ASN A 210 24.85 -21.85 -4.54
N ARG A 211 24.55 -22.12 -5.82
CA ARG A 211 25.14 -21.40 -6.94
C ARG A 211 24.34 -20.18 -7.36
N LEU A 212 23.08 -20.04 -6.93
CA LEU A 212 22.23 -18.90 -7.22
C LEU A 212 22.92 -17.59 -6.82
N GLU A 213 23.00 -16.66 -7.77
CA GLU A 213 23.70 -15.37 -7.62
C GLU A 213 22.77 -14.21 -7.87
N SER A 214 21.95 -14.27 -8.91
CA SER A 214 21.01 -13.21 -9.21
C SER A 214 19.76 -13.67 -9.94
N ILE A 215 18.69 -12.90 -9.78
CA ILE A 215 17.40 -13.11 -10.44
C ILE A 215 16.85 -11.76 -10.91
N GLN A 216 16.31 -11.72 -12.13
CA GLN A 216 15.58 -10.56 -12.64
C GLN A 216 14.44 -10.99 -13.56
N LEU A 217 13.28 -10.33 -13.41
CA LEU A 217 12.10 -10.57 -14.24
C LEU A 217 11.93 -9.46 -15.26
N PHE A 218 11.61 -9.82 -16.49
CA PHE A 218 11.25 -8.92 -17.58
C PHE A 218 9.83 -9.27 -18.03
N THR A 219 8.97 -8.27 -18.21
CA THR A 219 7.58 -8.49 -18.63
C THR A 219 7.19 -7.59 -19.78
N ARG A 220 6.24 -8.01 -20.60
CA ARG A 220 5.45 -7.11 -21.44
C ARG A 220 4.01 -7.26 -21.01
N SER A 221 3.43 -6.18 -20.53
CA SER A 221 2.10 -6.14 -19.97
C SER A 221 1.43 -4.82 -20.30
N ARG A 222 0.11 -4.83 -20.29
CA ARG A 222 -0.70 -3.61 -20.39
C ARG A 222 -1.69 -3.54 -19.24
N LEU A 223 -1.99 -2.31 -18.85
CA LEU A 223 -3.11 -1.96 -17.98
C LEU A 223 -4.40 -1.78 -18.81
N GLN A 224 -5.53 -1.63 -18.12
CA GLN A 224 -6.91 -1.57 -18.64
C GLN A 224 -7.09 -0.74 -19.93
N SER A 225 -7.99 -1.18 -20.84
CA SER A 225 -8.19 -0.56 -22.17
C SER A 225 -9.07 0.70 -22.21
N ASN A 226 -9.54 1.23 -21.08
CA ASN A 226 -10.47 2.37 -21.05
C ASN A 226 -9.88 3.54 -20.24
N GLN A 227 -9.10 4.39 -20.91
CA GLN A 227 -8.52 5.60 -20.32
C GLN A 227 -9.59 6.69 -20.13
N THR A 228 -10.28 6.70 -19.00
CA THR A 228 -10.95 7.92 -18.49
C THR A 228 -10.26 8.50 -17.26
N THR A 229 -9.40 7.74 -16.59
CA THR A 229 -8.63 8.15 -15.42
C THR A 229 -7.13 8.15 -15.73
N ARG A 230 -6.47 9.31 -15.63
CA ARG A 230 -5.01 9.40 -15.66
C ARG A 230 -4.46 8.75 -14.39
N VAL A 231 -3.76 7.62 -14.52
CA VAL A 231 -2.99 7.01 -13.43
C VAL A 231 -1.63 7.71 -13.36
N LEU A 232 -1.31 8.35 -12.23
CA LEU A 232 -0.01 9.00 -12.01
C LEU A 232 1.10 7.94 -11.86
N GLN A 233 2.33 8.31 -12.21
CA GLN A 233 3.49 7.42 -12.16
C GLN A 233 3.75 6.99 -10.70
N GLY A 234 3.71 5.68 -10.42
CA GLY A 234 3.88 5.11 -9.07
C GLY A 234 2.60 4.58 -8.41
N ASP A 235 1.41 4.90 -8.94
CA ASP A 235 0.11 4.52 -8.37
C ASP A 235 -0.52 3.29 -9.06
N SER A 236 0.30 2.34 -9.52
CA SER A 236 -0.20 1.13 -10.19
C SER A 236 -0.56 0.03 -9.20
N PHE A 237 -1.83 -0.36 -9.17
CA PHE A 237 -2.32 -1.52 -8.42
C PHE A 237 -2.38 -2.79 -9.27
N SER A 238 -1.52 -2.89 -10.27
CA SER A 238 -1.17 -4.14 -10.93
C SER A 238 0.34 -4.31 -11.03
N TRP A 239 0.85 -5.46 -10.57
CA TRP A 239 2.28 -5.69 -10.39
C TRP A 239 2.66 -7.16 -10.56
N PHE A 240 3.96 -7.43 -10.48
CA PHE A 240 4.54 -8.77 -10.55
C PHE A 240 5.40 -9.04 -9.31
N ASP A 241 5.27 -10.25 -8.78
CA ASP A 241 6.07 -10.74 -7.66
C ASP A 241 6.93 -11.94 -8.07
N LEU A 242 8.10 -12.03 -7.45
CA LEU A 242 8.84 -13.28 -7.33
C LEU A 242 8.40 -13.97 -6.05
N VAL A 243 8.08 -15.25 -6.14
CA VAL A 243 7.58 -16.03 -4.99
C VAL A 243 8.35 -17.34 -4.86
N ILE A 244 8.54 -17.81 -3.63
CA ILE A 244 8.99 -19.18 -3.40
C ILE A 244 7.75 -20.07 -3.25
N LEU A 245 7.69 -21.17 -3.98
CA LEU A 245 6.64 -22.19 -3.84
C LEU A 245 7.27 -23.47 -3.30
N GLU A 246 6.49 -24.22 -2.51
CA GLU A 246 6.91 -25.51 -2.00
C GLU A 246 7.10 -26.51 -3.16
N LYS A 247 6.19 -26.50 -4.15
CA LYS A 247 6.22 -27.32 -5.35
C LYS A 247 5.79 -26.55 -6.61
N PRO A 248 6.17 -27.01 -7.82
CA PRO A 248 5.81 -26.35 -9.09
C PRO A 248 4.31 -26.17 -9.35
N THR A 249 3.47 -27.04 -8.77
CA THR A 249 2.01 -27.04 -8.97
C THR A 249 1.26 -26.13 -8.00
N ASP A 250 1.96 -25.58 -7.01
CA ASP A 250 1.32 -24.78 -5.98
C ASP A 250 0.89 -23.42 -6.54
N THR A 251 -0.22 -22.92 -6.01
CA THR A 251 -0.83 -21.66 -6.44
C THR A 251 -0.70 -20.56 -5.39
N ILE A 252 -0.14 -20.89 -4.22
CA ILE A 252 0.02 -20.02 -3.07
C ILE A 252 1.50 -20.02 -2.68
N PRO A 253 2.11 -18.86 -2.42
CA PRO A 253 3.48 -18.78 -1.91
C PRO A 253 3.70 -19.63 -0.67
N LYS A 254 4.90 -20.18 -0.53
CA LYS A 254 5.37 -20.80 0.72
C LYS A 254 5.25 -19.77 1.84
N VAL A 255 4.67 -20.20 2.96
CA VAL A 255 4.52 -19.39 4.17
C VAL A 255 5.35 -20.00 5.26
N THR A 256 6.29 -19.22 5.80
CA THR A 256 7.12 -19.62 6.94
C THR A 256 6.85 -18.65 8.07
N ASN A 257 6.49 -19.15 9.26
CA ASN A 257 6.31 -18.30 10.45
C ASN A 257 5.28 -17.16 10.23
N GLY A 258 4.24 -17.45 9.43
CA GLY A 258 3.22 -16.49 9.02
C GLY A 258 3.65 -15.51 7.91
N VAL A 259 4.90 -15.54 7.45
CA VAL A 259 5.41 -14.69 6.37
C VAL A 259 5.33 -15.43 5.03
N SER A 260 4.62 -14.84 4.06
CA SER A 260 4.65 -15.27 2.66
C SER A 260 6.00 -14.92 2.04
N LEU A 261 6.67 -15.93 1.48
CA LEU A 261 7.97 -15.79 0.80
C LEU A 261 7.78 -15.15 -0.58
N VAL A 262 7.65 -13.83 -0.57
CA VAL A 262 7.25 -13.00 -1.70
C VAL A 262 8.10 -11.74 -1.75
N TRP A 263 8.57 -11.39 -2.94
CA TRP A 263 9.34 -10.18 -3.24
C TRP A 263 8.78 -9.45 -4.46
N LEU A 264 8.61 -8.13 -4.34
CA LEU A 264 8.10 -7.28 -5.41
C LEU A 264 9.15 -7.19 -6.51
N SER A 265 8.77 -7.57 -7.72
CA SER A 265 9.64 -7.36 -8.89
C SER A 265 9.47 -5.94 -9.43
N HIS A 266 8.25 -5.58 -9.82
CA HIS A 266 7.89 -4.26 -10.34
C HIS A 266 6.38 -4.13 -10.49
N SER A 267 5.91 -2.88 -10.53
CA SER A 267 4.53 -2.54 -10.91
C SER A 267 4.43 -2.20 -12.39
N ASN A 268 3.24 -2.35 -12.98
CA ASN A 268 2.99 -1.88 -14.34
C ASN A 268 3.15 -0.34 -14.42
N ASP A 269 3.75 0.15 -15.50
CA ASP A 269 3.86 1.59 -15.77
C ASP A 269 2.55 2.12 -16.38
N SER A 270 2.07 3.26 -15.89
CA SER A 270 0.84 3.91 -16.38
C SER A 270 1.02 4.71 -17.67
N SER A 271 2.27 5.00 -18.06
CA SER A 271 2.55 6.09 -19.00
C SER A 271 2.91 5.67 -20.43
N TYR A 272 3.28 4.41 -20.70
CA TYR A 272 3.57 3.96 -22.07
C TYR A 272 3.70 2.43 -22.13
N ILE A 273 3.14 1.76 -23.15
CA ILE A 273 3.52 0.36 -23.43
C ILE A 273 4.92 0.41 -24.04
N HIS A 274 5.95 0.10 -23.24
CA HIS A 274 7.30 0.02 -23.76
C HIS A 274 7.35 -1.12 -24.81
N PRO A 275 7.70 -0.86 -26.08
CA PRO A 275 7.65 -1.89 -27.13
C PRO A 275 8.59 -3.09 -26.85
N TYR A 276 9.48 -2.94 -25.88
CA TYR A 276 10.53 -3.90 -25.51
C TYR A 276 10.30 -4.56 -24.14
N GLY A 277 9.21 -4.26 -23.45
CA GLY A 277 8.89 -4.78 -22.10
C GLY A 277 9.42 -3.94 -20.94
N THR A 278 8.78 -4.07 -19.78
CA THR A 278 9.15 -3.52 -18.47
C THR A 278 10.16 -4.43 -17.78
N GLN A 279 11.16 -3.83 -17.16
CA GLN A 279 12.19 -4.55 -16.42
C GLN A 279 11.87 -4.48 -14.92
N GLY A 280 12.01 -5.62 -14.25
CA GLY A 280 11.86 -5.74 -12.82
C GLY A 280 13.15 -5.43 -12.07
N GLN A 281 13.02 -5.30 -10.75
CA GLN A 281 14.14 -5.21 -9.83
C GLN A 281 15.12 -6.37 -10.05
N LEU A 282 16.42 -6.03 -10.08
CA LEU A 282 17.51 -6.98 -10.03
C LEU A 282 17.78 -7.37 -8.57
N PHE A 283 17.73 -8.67 -8.29
CA PHE A 283 18.16 -9.24 -7.02
C PHE A 283 19.56 -9.84 -7.24
N ASP A 284 20.59 -9.26 -6.64
CA ASP A 284 22.01 -9.58 -6.89
C ASP A 284 22.83 -9.57 -5.58
N GLU A 285 23.70 -10.57 -5.41
CA GLU A 285 24.50 -10.76 -4.20
C GLU A 285 25.57 -9.65 -4.07
N ASP A 286 26.05 -9.13 -5.20
CA ASP A 286 27.24 -8.27 -5.25
C ASP A 286 26.93 -6.80 -5.61
N ASP A 287 25.66 -6.41 -5.77
CA ASP A 287 25.29 -5.01 -6.02
C ASP A 287 25.29 -4.20 -4.71
N HIS A 288 26.39 -3.48 -4.48
CA HIS A 288 26.58 -2.63 -3.32
C HIS A 288 25.91 -1.25 -3.41
N GLN A 289 25.44 -0.85 -4.60
CA GLN A 289 24.87 0.47 -4.82
C GLN A 289 23.36 0.50 -4.50
N GLN A 290 22.67 -0.64 -4.60
CA GLN A 290 21.24 -0.74 -4.34
C GLN A 290 20.94 -1.67 -3.15
N PRO A 291 20.48 -1.14 -1.99
CA PRO A 291 20.14 -1.97 -0.82
C PRO A 291 19.11 -3.05 -1.10
N ARG A 292 18.18 -2.81 -2.04
CA ARG A 292 17.17 -3.77 -2.48
C ARG A 292 17.76 -4.92 -3.30
N ALA A 293 18.87 -4.73 -4.00
CA ALA A 293 19.52 -5.80 -4.75
C ALA A 293 20.02 -6.93 -3.83
N LYS A 294 20.48 -6.61 -2.61
CA LYS A 294 20.89 -7.59 -1.58
C LYS A 294 19.79 -8.54 -1.11
N GLN A 295 18.53 -8.30 -1.47
CA GLN A 295 17.42 -9.20 -1.15
C GLN A 295 17.57 -10.59 -1.78
N ILE A 296 18.48 -10.80 -2.74
CA ILE A 296 18.79 -12.16 -3.21
C ILE A 296 19.30 -13.06 -2.09
N VAL A 297 20.03 -12.52 -1.09
CA VAL A 297 20.48 -13.29 0.06
C VAL A 297 19.29 -13.79 0.87
N GLN A 298 18.23 -12.97 0.96
CA GLN A 298 16.97 -13.33 1.62
C GLN A 298 16.24 -14.43 0.85
N ILE A 299 16.12 -14.29 -0.47
CA ILE A 299 15.48 -15.28 -1.35
C ILE A 299 16.25 -16.61 -1.26
N LYS A 300 17.55 -16.57 -1.49
CA LYS A 300 18.45 -17.73 -1.45
C LYS A 300 18.44 -18.43 -0.09
N GLY A 301 18.52 -17.66 1.00
CA GLY A 301 18.47 -18.18 2.37
C GLY A 301 17.12 -18.75 2.79
N SER A 302 16.06 -18.50 2.01
CA SER A 302 14.70 -19.02 2.26
C SER A 302 14.32 -20.21 1.36
N LEU A 303 15.21 -20.62 0.44
CA LEU A 303 14.99 -21.76 -0.47
C LEU A 303 15.44 -23.07 0.18
N GLU A 304 14.61 -24.11 0.01
CA GLU A 304 14.95 -25.49 0.36
C GLU A 304 14.96 -26.38 -0.90
N PRO A 305 15.72 -27.49 -0.93
CA PRO A 305 15.69 -28.43 -2.04
C PRO A 305 14.27 -28.90 -2.38
N GLY A 306 13.90 -28.79 -3.65
CA GLY A 306 12.57 -29.09 -4.18
C GLY A 306 11.68 -27.86 -4.37
N ASN A 307 11.98 -26.74 -3.72
CA ASN A 307 11.27 -25.48 -3.93
C ASN A 307 11.48 -24.95 -5.35
N VAL A 308 10.57 -24.08 -5.79
CA VAL A 308 10.70 -23.34 -7.06
C VAL A 308 10.58 -21.84 -6.83
N VAL A 309 11.19 -21.07 -7.73
CA VAL A 309 10.92 -19.63 -7.85
C VAL A 309 9.81 -19.45 -8.88
N GLY A 310 8.70 -18.86 -8.46
CA GLY A 310 7.55 -18.54 -9.30
C GLY A 310 7.43 -17.06 -9.61
N VAL A 311 6.81 -16.76 -10.75
CA VAL A 311 6.37 -15.41 -11.11
C VAL A 311 4.87 -15.32 -10.86
N ARG A 312 4.45 -14.42 -9.98
CA ARG A 312 3.04 -14.18 -9.66
C ARG A 312 2.58 -12.85 -10.25
N VAL A 313 1.46 -12.89 -10.96
CA VAL A 313 0.82 -11.72 -11.58
C VAL A 313 -0.30 -11.26 -10.65
N CYS A 314 -0.33 -9.96 -10.33
CA CYS A 314 -1.20 -9.39 -9.30
C CYS A 314 -2.01 -8.20 -9.84
N ALA A 315 -3.25 -8.07 -9.37
CA ALA A 315 -4.07 -6.85 -9.49
C ALA A 315 -4.94 -6.70 -8.23
N GLN A 316 -5.13 -5.48 -7.76
CA GLN A 316 -5.95 -5.16 -6.59
C GLN A 316 -6.77 -3.90 -6.84
N PHE A 317 -7.93 -3.81 -6.18
CA PHE A 317 -8.96 -2.77 -6.34
C PHE A 317 -9.86 -2.93 -7.57
N ALA A 318 -11.15 -2.65 -7.37
CA ALA A 318 -12.16 -2.83 -8.39
C ALA A 318 -11.80 -2.04 -9.66
N GLY A 319 -11.83 -2.72 -10.80
CA GLY A 319 -11.51 -2.13 -12.10
C GLY A 319 -10.04 -2.28 -12.52
N TRP A 320 -9.13 -2.69 -11.63
CA TRP A 320 -7.73 -2.93 -12.01
C TRP A 320 -7.54 -4.26 -12.72
N GLU A 321 -6.70 -4.26 -13.76
CA GLU A 321 -6.36 -5.43 -14.56
C GLU A 321 -4.84 -5.48 -14.79
N ASN A 322 -4.30 -6.70 -14.85
CA ASN A 322 -2.95 -7.00 -15.29
C ASN A 322 -2.99 -7.99 -16.45
N TYR A 323 -2.88 -7.48 -17.69
CA TYR A 323 -2.74 -8.31 -18.88
C TYR A 323 -1.26 -8.48 -19.22
N ALA A 324 -0.66 -9.56 -18.71
CA ALA A 324 0.72 -9.93 -18.93
C ALA A 324 0.84 -10.78 -20.19
N GLU A 325 1.37 -10.20 -21.28
CA GLU A 325 1.52 -10.86 -22.57
C GLU A 325 2.72 -11.80 -22.62
N PHE A 326 3.82 -11.38 -22.01
CA PHE A 326 5.11 -12.04 -22.08
C PHE A 326 5.90 -11.84 -20.80
N GLY A 327 6.53 -12.89 -20.29
CA GLY A 327 7.40 -12.83 -19.12
C GLY A 327 8.66 -13.66 -19.34
N GLN A 328 9.81 -13.12 -18.93
CA GLN A 328 11.11 -13.78 -18.94
C GLN A 328 11.80 -13.59 -17.59
N LEU A 329 11.98 -14.67 -16.84
CA LEU A 329 12.77 -14.71 -15.61
C LEU A 329 14.19 -15.16 -15.96
N VAL A 330 15.16 -14.28 -15.74
CA VAL A 330 16.58 -14.58 -15.89
C VAL A 330 17.15 -14.93 -14.53
N VAL A 331 17.80 -16.10 -14.43
CA VAL A 331 18.43 -16.62 -13.22
C VAL A 331 19.90 -16.86 -13.52
N ARG A 332 20.79 -16.31 -12.69
CA ARG A 332 22.23 -16.50 -12.82
C ARG A 332 22.75 -17.40 -11.71
N ILE A 333 23.66 -18.29 -12.10
CA ILE A 333 24.36 -19.19 -11.19
C ILE A 333 25.88 -19.09 -11.40
N ARG A 334 26.63 -19.19 -10.30
CA ARG A 334 28.11 -19.19 -10.30
C ARG A 334 28.66 -20.61 -10.46
N ASN A 335 29.90 -20.71 -10.93
CA ASN A 335 30.60 -21.99 -10.97
C ASN A 335 31.24 -22.41 -9.63
N THR A 336 31.32 -21.50 -8.66
CA THR A 336 31.63 -21.85 -7.27
C THR A 336 30.37 -21.77 -6.41
N ALA A 337 29.96 -22.90 -5.84
CA ALA A 337 28.87 -22.93 -4.87
C ALA A 337 29.24 -22.12 -3.62
N ARG A 338 28.33 -21.25 -3.17
CA ARG A 338 28.40 -20.55 -1.89
C ARG A 338 27.15 -20.89 -1.10
N GLU A 339 27.33 -21.52 0.06
CA GLU A 339 26.19 -21.88 0.91
C GLU A 339 25.32 -20.66 1.21
N ALA A 340 24.01 -20.87 1.10
CA ALA A 340 23.03 -19.86 1.45
C ALA A 340 23.17 -19.50 2.93
N GLN A 341 23.25 -18.21 3.24
CA GLN A 341 23.16 -17.77 4.63
C GLN A 341 21.74 -18.02 5.12
N THR A 342 21.60 -18.70 6.26
CA THR A 342 20.28 -18.92 6.86
C THR A 342 19.64 -17.58 7.22
N VAL A 343 18.42 -17.38 6.74
CA VAL A 343 17.62 -16.19 7.04
C VAL A 343 16.60 -16.56 8.09
N GLU A 344 16.70 -15.95 9.27
CA GLU A 344 15.69 -16.13 10.30
C GLU A 344 14.44 -15.32 9.96
N ILE A 345 13.31 -16.01 9.77
CA ILE A 345 12.03 -15.39 9.47
C ILE A 345 11.25 -15.23 10.78
N PRO A 346 10.93 -13.99 11.20
CA PRO A 346 10.18 -13.75 12.43
C PRO A 346 8.81 -14.44 12.43
N ASP A 347 8.42 -15.03 13.56
CA ASP A 347 7.07 -15.57 13.75
C ASP A 347 6.05 -14.46 14.00
N VAL A 348 5.27 -14.20 12.94
CA VAL A 348 4.16 -13.24 12.93
C VAL A 348 2.82 -13.97 12.78
N THR A 349 2.74 -15.28 13.04
CA THR A 349 1.52 -16.07 12.86
C THR A 349 0.38 -15.55 13.75
N ALA A 350 0.63 -15.42 15.05
CA ALA A 350 -0.37 -14.90 16.00
C ALA A 350 -0.81 -13.46 15.66
N ALA A 351 0.15 -12.65 15.22
CA ALA A 351 -0.09 -11.29 14.74
C ALA A 351 -1.00 -11.30 13.49
N ASN A 352 -0.70 -12.13 12.49
CA ASN A 352 -1.53 -12.27 11.29
C ASN A 352 -2.93 -12.78 11.60
N ASP A 353 -3.09 -13.74 12.51
CA ASP A 353 -4.39 -14.24 12.91
C ASP A 353 -5.21 -13.16 13.61
N GLY A 354 -4.58 -12.41 14.53
CA GLY A 354 -5.19 -11.23 15.14
C GLY A 354 -5.61 -10.19 14.10
N LEU A 355 -4.75 -9.90 13.12
CA LEU A 355 -5.05 -8.97 12.02
C LEU A 355 -6.19 -9.46 11.13
N ARG A 356 -6.27 -10.75 10.82
CA ARG A 356 -7.37 -11.34 10.04
C ARG A 356 -8.69 -11.22 10.79
N GLU A 357 -8.70 -11.44 12.09
CA GLU A 357 -9.91 -11.24 12.90
C GLU A 357 -10.29 -9.75 12.99
N ILE A 358 -9.32 -8.85 13.16
CA ILE A 358 -9.55 -7.39 13.10
C ILE A 358 -10.14 -7.00 11.74
N GLN A 359 -9.61 -7.52 10.64
CA GLN A 359 -10.14 -7.27 9.29
C GLN A 359 -11.57 -7.77 9.13
N LYS A 360 -11.88 -8.99 9.58
CA LYS A 360 -13.25 -9.52 9.54
C LYS A 360 -14.20 -8.62 10.32
N ALA A 361 -13.78 -8.15 11.50
CA ALA A 361 -14.59 -7.24 12.31
C ALA A 361 -14.81 -5.89 11.64
N ILE A 362 -13.76 -5.29 11.05
CA ILE A 362 -13.86 -4.03 10.30
C ILE A 362 -14.75 -4.20 9.06
N HIS A 363 -14.56 -5.26 8.29
CA HIS A 363 -15.36 -5.54 7.10
C HIS A 363 -16.84 -5.75 7.46
N GLN A 364 -17.12 -6.54 8.50
CA GLN A 364 -18.48 -6.73 8.99
C GLN A 364 -19.08 -5.40 9.48
N PHE A 365 -18.30 -4.58 10.18
CA PHE A 365 -18.73 -3.25 10.58
C PHE A 365 -19.14 -2.39 9.36
N TYR A 366 -18.29 -2.27 8.34
CA TYR A 366 -18.65 -1.51 7.14
C TYR A 366 -19.88 -2.06 6.45
N LYS A 367 -20.01 -3.39 6.35
CA LYS A 367 -21.21 -4.03 5.79
C LYS A 367 -22.47 -3.68 6.58
N ASP A 368 -22.39 -3.66 7.91
CA ASP A 368 -23.53 -3.37 8.80
C ASP A 368 -23.97 -1.90 8.74
N ILE A 369 -23.02 -0.97 8.50
CA ILE A 369 -23.34 0.46 8.37
C ILE A 369 -23.67 0.88 6.94
N THR A 370 -23.42 0.04 5.93
CA THR A 370 -23.76 0.34 4.52
C THR A 370 -25.25 0.05 4.26
N PRO A 371 -26.01 1.01 3.68
CA PRO A 371 -27.35 0.74 3.16
C PRO A 371 -27.36 -0.38 2.09
N ALA A 372 -28.43 -1.18 2.04
CA ALA A 372 -28.50 -2.38 1.18
C ALA A 372 -28.44 -2.10 -0.33
N ASP A 373 -28.70 -0.86 -0.74
CA ASP A 373 -28.74 -0.37 -2.12
C ASP A 373 -27.51 0.48 -2.51
N GLN A 374 -26.47 0.52 -1.67
CA GLN A 374 -25.25 1.30 -1.90
C GLN A 374 -23.98 0.45 -1.90
N PRO A 375 -22.90 0.90 -2.58
CA PRO A 375 -21.60 0.24 -2.51
C PRO A 375 -21.08 0.23 -1.06
N VAL A 376 -20.44 -0.86 -0.64
CA VAL A 376 -19.97 -1.02 0.76
C VAL A 376 -18.95 0.04 1.12
N TYR A 377 -19.09 0.64 2.32
CA TYR A 377 -18.05 1.50 2.89
C TYR A 377 -16.68 0.82 2.87
N SER A 378 -15.64 1.56 2.51
CA SER A 378 -14.28 1.03 2.44
C SER A 378 -13.25 2.07 2.89
N SER A 379 -12.11 1.57 3.36
CA SER A 379 -10.96 2.36 3.76
C SER A 379 -9.73 1.81 3.04
N ALA A 380 -8.93 2.70 2.43
CA ALA A 380 -7.69 2.32 1.76
C ALA A 380 -6.71 1.64 2.73
N THR A 381 -6.72 2.06 4.00
CA THR A 381 -5.93 1.42 5.06
C THR A 381 -6.48 0.02 5.39
N THR A 382 -7.80 -0.16 5.45
CA THR A 382 -8.39 -1.51 5.62
C THR A 382 -8.02 -2.45 4.48
N ALA A 383 -7.94 -1.95 3.24
CA ALA A 383 -7.43 -2.74 2.12
C ALA A 383 -5.93 -3.09 2.29
N ALA A 384 -5.13 -2.17 2.85
CA ALA A 384 -3.72 -2.42 3.16
C ALA A 384 -3.53 -3.44 4.31
N LEU A 385 -4.46 -3.53 5.25
CA LEU A 385 -4.47 -4.60 6.26
C LEU A 385 -4.52 -5.98 5.61
N ALA A 386 -5.35 -6.15 4.57
CA ALA A 386 -5.56 -7.41 3.87
C ALA A 386 -4.31 -7.94 3.15
N ASN A 387 -3.21 -7.18 3.14
CA ASN A 387 -1.97 -7.59 2.53
C ASN A 387 -1.33 -8.74 3.32
N GLU A 388 -0.93 -9.76 2.56
CA GLU A 388 -0.11 -10.86 3.04
C GLU A 388 1.15 -10.32 3.74
N ALA A 389 1.65 -11.01 4.76
CA ALA A 389 2.93 -10.67 5.40
C ALA A 389 4.07 -11.00 4.43
N ARG A 390 4.54 -10.05 3.63
CA ARG A 390 5.54 -10.32 2.60
C ARG A 390 6.97 -10.29 3.15
N ALA A 391 7.80 -11.20 2.65
CA ALA A 391 9.20 -11.29 3.02
C ALA A 391 10.00 -10.04 2.65
N ASP A 392 9.76 -9.45 1.47
CA ASP A 392 10.42 -8.19 1.05
C ASP A 392 10.19 -7.03 2.02
N LEU A 393 9.01 -6.93 2.64
CA LEU A 393 8.70 -5.89 3.62
C LEU A 393 9.27 -6.21 4.99
N ILE A 394 9.07 -7.45 5.47
CA ILE A 394 9.45 -7.84 6.83
C ILE A 394 10.97 -7.94 6.98
N LEU A 395 11.66 -8.45 5.96
CA LEU A 395 13.11 -8.64 6.01
C LEU A 395 13.90 -7.40 5.57
N ALA A 396 13.30 -6.46 4.81
CA ALA A 396 13.97 -5.21 4.42
C ALA A 396 13.83 -4.07 5.43
N ALA A 397 12.88 -4.15 6.37
CA ALA A 397 12.65 -3.10 7.37
C ALA A 397 13.84 -2.88 8.34
N GLY A 398 14.92 -3.67 8.23
CA GLY A 398 15.84 -3.87 9.33
C GLY A 398 15.10 -4.51 10.52
N PRO A 399 15.77 -4.76 11.65
CA PRO A 399 15.01 -4.80 12.89
C PRO A 399 14.19 -3.51 12.96
N PRO A 400 12.95 -3.52 13.50
CA PRO A 400 12.27 -2.28 13.86
C PRO A 400 13.28 -1.37 14.56
N PRO A 401 13.23 -0.03 14.42
CA PRO A 401 14.16 0.86 15.13
C PRO A 401 14.27 0.32 16.55
N PRO A 402 15.48 -0.02 17.03
CA PRO A 402 15.62 -0.69 18.31
C PRO A 402 14.88 0.18 19.32
N TYR A 403 13.76 -0.33 19.82
CA TYR A 403 13.27 0.16 21.08
C TYR A 403 14.41 -0.12 22.05
N PRO A 404 14.85 0.88 22.83
CA PRO A 404 15.99 0.71 23.72
C PRO A 404 15.85 -0.62 24.46
N ASP A 405 16.90 -1.42 24.32
CA ASP A 405 16.93 -2.87 24.51
C ASP A 405 16.26 -3.35 25.81
N GLU A 406 15.77 -4.60 25.76
CA GLU A 406 15.34 -5.46 26.87
C GLU A 406 13.97 -5.11 27.52
N GLU A 407 12.85 -5.51 26.91
CA GLU A 407 11.57 -5.96 27.53
C GLU A 407 10.51 -6.20 26.42
N PRO A 408 9.49 -7.08 26.61
CA PRO A 408 8.41 -7.26 25.64
C PRO A 408 7.79 -5.90 25.26
N SER A 409 7.58 -5.68 23.94
CA SER A 409 7.13 -4.40 23.38
C SER A 409 6.06 -3.73 24.26
N ARG A 410 6.36 -2.55 24.82
CA ARG A 410 5.40 -1.86 25.68
C ARG A 410 4.08 -1.66 24.90
N PRO A 411 2.92 -1.97 25.48
CA PRO A 411 1.65 -1.84 24.77
C PRO A 411 1.35 -0.38 24.34
N LEU A 412 0.78 -0.21 23.15
CA LEU A 412 0.41 1.07 22.53
C LEU A 412 -0.72 1.78 23.28
N ARG A 413 -0.67 3.11 23.28
CA ARG A 413 -1.69 3.99 23.83
C ARG A 413 -2.31 4.82 22.72
N LEU A 414 -3.61 4.68 22.55
CA LEU A 414 -4.34 5.12 21.36
C LEU A 414 -5.52 6.01 21.76
N LEU A 415 -5.74 7.10 21.02
CA LEU A 415 -6.85 8.04 21.23
C LEU A 415 -7.69 8.21 19.96
N SER A 416 -9.00 7.99 20.09
CA SER A 416 -10.02 8.28 19.06
C SER A 416 -10.95 9.39 19.52
N LEU A 417 -11.10 10.43 18.69
CA LEU A 417 -11.94 11.60 18.97
C LEU A 417 -13.07 11.71 17.94
N ASP A 418 -14.31 11.65 18.41
CA ASP A 418 -15.49 11.76 17.56
C ASP A 418 -15.66 13.17 16.96
N GLY A 419 -16.36 13.25 15.83
CA GLY A 419 -16.90 14.50 15.30
C GLY A 419 -18.22 14.90 15.97
N GLY A 420 -18.53 16.21 15.97
CA GLY A 420 -19.78 16.70 16.57
C GLY A 420 -19.94 18.21 16.72
N GLY A 421 -19.18 19.02 15.97
CA GLY A 421 -19.25 20.48 16.01
C GLY A 421 -18.82 21.05 17.38
N VAL A 422 -19.44 22.15 17.82
CA VAL A 422 -19.12 22.84 19.09
C VAL A 422 -19.15 21.91 20.32
N ARG A 423 -19.86 20.78 20.24
CA ARG A 423 -19.97 19.77 21.30
C ARG A 423 -18.65 19.03 21.59
N GLY A 424 -17.65 19.11 20.71
CA GLY A 424 -16.32 18.55 20.97
C GLY A 424 -15.62 19.14 22.20
N VAL A 425 -16.08 20.29 22.72
CA VAL A 425 -15.64 20.80 24.01
C VAL A 425 -15.92 19.81 25.16
N SER A 426 -16.97 18.98 25.05
CA SER A 426 -17.22 17.90 26.00
C SER A 426 -16.08 16.87 25.97
N SER A 427 -15.65 16.44 24.78
CA SER A 427 -14.54 15.48 24.63
C SER A 427 -13.22 16.04 25.17
N LEU A 428 -12.93 17.33 24.89
CA LEU A 428 -11.78 18.04 25.47
C LEU A 428 -11.83 18.06 27.00
N ARG A 429 -13.01 18.32 27.59
CA ARG A 429 -13.16 18.41 29.04
C ARG A 429 -12.99 17.05 29.71
N ILE A 430 -13.45 15.98 29.08
CA ILE A 430 -13.22 14.60 29.55
C ILE A 430 -11.73 14.28 29.52
N LEU A 431 -11.06 14.55 28.38
CA LEU A 431 -9.62 14.32 28.24
C LEU A 431 -8.83 15.13 29.27
N LYS A 432 -9.23 16.39 29.53
CA LYS A 432 -8.63 17.24 30.56
C LYS A 432 -8.64 16.56 31.90
N ARG A 433 -9.79 16.04 32.34
CA ARG A 433 -9.90 15.36 33.63
C ARG A 433 -9.08 14.07 33.70
N ILE A 434 -8.95 13.33 32.59
CA ILE A 434 -8.08 12.13 32.53
C ILE A 434 -6.62 12.54 32.68
N MET A 435 -6.16 13.54 31.92
CA MET A 435 -4.77 14.01 31.96
C MET A 435 -4.41 14.69 33.29
N GLU A 436 -5.34 15.43 33.91
CA GLU A 436 -5.19 15.95 35.28
C GLU A 436 -4.91 14.79 36.27
N LYS A 437 -5.69 13.71 36.19
CA LYS A 437 -5.45 12.51 37.02
C LYS A 437 -4.12 11.82 36.71
N VAL A 438 -3.69 11.79 35.45
CA VAL A 438 -2.36 11.27 35.09
C VAL A 438 -1.26 12.14 35.70
N ALA A 439 -1.39 13.47 35.64
CA ALA A 439 -0.45 14.39 36.26
C ALA A 439 -0.37 14.17 37.79
N GLU A 440 -1.52 14.02 38.45
CA GLU A 440 -1.61 13.71 39.89
C GLU A 440 -0.88 12.39 40.22
N LEU A 441 -1.13 11.33 39.45
CA LEU A 441 -0.52 10.01 39.64
C LEU A 441 1.00 10.03 39.45
N GLU A 442 1.51 10.87 38.55
CA GLU A 442 2.93 11.02 38.28
C GLU A 442 3.62 12.13 39.10
N GLY A 443 2.88 12.85 39.95
CA GLY A 443 3.40 13.98 40.73
C GLY A 443 3.87 15.15 39.87
N LYS A 444 3.26 15.36 38.69
CA LYS A 444 3.58 16.45 37.76
C LYS A 444 2.55 17.57 37.86
N ALA A 445 2.98 18.80 37.56
CA ALA A 445 2.08 19.96 37.51
C ALA A 445 1.18 19.95 36.26
N GLU A 446 1.72 19.52 35.12
CA GLU A 446 1.01 19.38 33.85
C GLU A 446 1.61 18.22 33.06
N VAL A 447 0.78 17.58 32.24
CA VAL A 447 1.16 16.55 31.27
C VAL A 447 0.47 16.83 29.94
N LYS A 448 1.17 16.59 28.82
CA LYS A 448 0.60 16.91 27.50
C LYS A 448 0.19 15.64 26.75
N PRO A 449 -0.97 15.62 26.06
CA PRO A 449 -1.46 14.41 25.39
C PRO A 449 -0.45 13.73 24.45
N TYR A 450 0.30 14.50 23.65
CA TYR A 450 1.29 13.94 22.71
C TYR A 450 2.42 13.14 23.39
N GLU A 451 2.60 13.28 24.70
CA GLU A 451 3.63 12.57 25.47
C GLU A 451 3.17 11.20 25.98
N TYR A 452 1.87 10.91 25.87
CA TYR A 452 1.20 9.74 26.45
C TYR A 452 0.57 8.84 25.39
N PHE A 453 0.13 9.41 24.28
CA PHE A 453 -0.47 8.66 23.18
C PHE A 453 0.54 8.43 22.07
N ASP A 454 0.70 7.18 21.65
CA ASP A 454 1.52 6.81 20.51
C ASP A 454 0.83 7.23 19.20
N MET A 455 -0.51 7.18 19.16
CA MET A 455 -1.30 7.62 18.01
C MET A 455 -2.63 8.26 18.41
N MET A 456 -3.02 9.32 17.69
CA MET A 456 -4.31 9.99 17.81
C MET A 456 -5.01 10.06 16.45
N VAL A 457 -6.31 9.81 16.45
CA VAL A 457 -7.18 10.09 15.30
C VAL A 457 -8.34 10.99 15.71
N GLY A 458 -8.83 11.78 14.76
CA GLY A 458 -10.10 12.47 14.94
C GLY A 458 -10.85 12.73 13.64
N THR A 459 -12.17 12.86 13.77
CA THR A 459 -13.08 13.23 12.68
C THR A 459 -13.68 14.60 12.96
N SER A 460 -13.81 15.47 11.95
CA SER A 460 -14.42 16.80 12.09
C SER A 460 -13.76 17.62 13.21
N THR A 461 -14.53 18.19 14.12
CA THR A 461 -14.04 18.79 15.37
C THR A 461 -13.03 17.91 16.11
N GLY A 462 -13.25 16.59 16.21
CA GLY A 462 -12.29 15.67 16.82
C GLY A 462 -10.95 15.69 16.09
N GLY A 463 -10.97 15.85 14.77
CA GLY A 463 -9.77 16.04 13.94
C GLY A 463 -9.05 17.35 14.24
N LEU A 464 -9.78 18.47 14.39
CA LEU A 464 -9.20 19.74 14.84
C LEU A 464 -8.52 19.61 16.20
N ILE A 465 -9.15 18.91 17.14
CA ILE A 465 -8.59 18.64 18.47
C ILE A 465 -7.34 17.77 18.38
N ALA A 466 -7.37 16.69 17.59
CA ALA A 466 -6.21 15.82 17.38
C ALA A 466 -5.01 16.59 16.80
N LEU A 467 -5.25 17.46 15.83
CA LEU A 467 -4.21 18.33 15.26
C LEU A 467 -3.63 19.29 16.29
N MET A 468 -4.47 19.94 17.12
CA MET A 468 -4.00 20.86 18.16
C MET A 468 -3.17 20.13 19.24
N LEU A 469 -3.67 19.01 19.76
CA LEU A 469 -3.04 18.31 20.89
C LEU A 469 -1.81 17.49 20.46
N GLY A 470 -1.90 16.76 19.36
CA GLY A 470 -0.83 15.88 18.89
C GLY A 470 0.17 16.60 17.99
N ARG A 471 -0.31 17.21 16.89
CA ARG A 471 0.55 17.78 15.85
C ARG A 471 1.13 19.15 16.23
N LEU A 472 0.33 20.02 16.86
CA LEU A 472 0.76 21.33 17.36
C LEU A 472 1.27 21.27 18.82
N ARG A 473 1.23 20.09 19.45
CA ARG A 473 1.75 19.79 20.80
C ARG A 473 1.22 20.74 21.88
N MET A 474 -0.02 21.20 21.72
CA MET A 474 -0.67 22.12 22.65
C MET A 474 -1.03 21.42 23.96
N SER A 475 -1.03 22.17 25.06
CA SER A 475 -1.71 21.69 26.27
C SER A 475 -3.22 21.69 26.07
N ILE A 476 -3.96 21.01 26.94
CA ILE A 476 -5.42 20.97 26.83
C ILE A 476 -6.02 22.36 27.06
N ASP A 477 -5.45 23.16 27.95
CA ASP A 477 -5.90 24.54 28.22
C ASP A 477 -5.71 25.44 27.00
N GLU A 478 -4.54 25.35 26.35
CA GLU A 478 -4.29 26.07 25.10
C GLU A 478 -5.27 25.63 24.01
N CYS A 479 -5.58 24.33 23.95
CA CYS A 479 -6.52 23.76 22.99
C CYS A 479 -7.95 24.22 23.24
N GLU A 480 -8.42 24.27 24.50
CA GLU A 480 -9.74 24.80 24.87
C GLU A 480 -9.86 26.27 24.46
N GLN A 481 -8.84 27.09 24.73
CA GLN A 481 -8.84 28.50 24.35
C GLN A 481 -8.89 28.68 22.83
N ALA A 482 -8.02 27.97 22.09
CA ALA A 482 -8.00 28.05 20.63
C ALA A 482 -9.33 27.56 20.02
N TYR A 483 -9.94 26.52 20.61
CA TYR A 483 -11.22 26.00 20.16
C TYR A 483 -12.36 27.01 20.34
N ASP A 484 -12.38 27.76 21.44
CA ASP A 484 -13.36 28.83 21.68
C ASP A 484 -13.20 29.98 20.67
N GLU A 485 -11.96 30.39 20.41
CA GLU A 485 -11.62 31.43 19.44
C GLU A 485 -12.03 31.03 18.01
N ILE A 486 -11.70 29.80 17.60
CA ILE A 486 -12.10 29.24 16.31
C ILE A 486 -13.63 29.14 16.21
N SER A 487 -14.29 28.54 17.20
CA SER A 487 -15.75 28.34 17.20
C SER A 487 -16.50 29.67 17.07
N LYS A 488 -16.06 30.70 17.80
CA LYS A 488 -16.64 32.05 17.71
C LYS A 488 -16.40 32.70 16.35
N LYS A 489 -15.20 32.57 15.77
CA LYS A 489 -14.87 33.14 14.45
C LYS A 489 -15.65 32.46 13.32
N VAL A 490 -15.87 31.15 13.43
CA VAL A 490 -16.54 30.32 12.42
C VAL A 490 -18.06 30.43 12.51
N PHE A 491 -18.64 30.28 13.71
CA PHE A 491 -20.09 30.23 13.89
C PHE A 491 -20.72 31.57 14.33
N GLY A 492 -19.91 32.60 14.59
CA GLY A 492 -20.38 33.90 15.05
C GLY A 492 -21.06 34.77 14.00
N LYS A 493 -20.98 34.42 12.70
CA LYS A 493 -21.63 35.15 11.60
C LYS A 493 -22.35 34.17 10.67
N LYS A 494 -23.66 33.99 10.87
CA LYS A 494 -24.52 33.24 9.94
C LYS A 494 -24.83 34.07 8.69
N GLY A 495 -24.96 33.43 7.52
CA GLY A 495 -25.43 34.10 6.32
C GLY A 495 -26.82 34.74 6.53
N VAL A 496 -27.05 35.94 5.98
CA VAL A 496 -28.30 36.69 6.23
C VAL A 496 -29.52 36.03 5.54
N LEU A 497 -29.34 35.46 4.34
CA LEU A 497 -30.40 34.74 3.62
C LEU A 497 -30.44 33.24 3.96
N ILE A 498 -29.28 32.61 4.14
CA ILE A 498 -29.15 31.17 4.37
C ILE A 498 -28.57 30.96 5.76
N ASN A 499 -29.44 30.70 6.73
CA ASN A 499 -29.10 30.62 8.16
C ASN A 499 -29.61 29.35 8.86
N THR A 500 -30.26 28.46 8.13
CA THR A 500 -30.77 27.18 8.62
C THR A 500 -30.43 26.04 7.65
N GLU A 501 -30.34 24.82 8.18
CA GLU A 501 -30.04 23.61 7.39
C GLU A 501 -31.06 23.37 6.27
N GLU A 502 -32.35 23.54 6.57
CA GLU A 502 -33.43 23.39 5.59
C GLU A 502 -33.28 24.37 4.42
N ARG A 503 -32.96 25.64 4.70
CA ARG A 503 -32.79 26.68 3.66
C ARG A 503 -31.55 26.41 2.82
N ALA A 504 -30.45 26.00 3.45
CA ALA A 504 -29.22 25.62 2.76
C ALA A 504 -29.44 24.42 1.84
N PHE A 505 -30.15 23.39 2.31
CA PHE A 505 -30.51 22.21 1.52
C PHE A 505 -31.37 22.58 0.29
N VAL A 506 -32.45 23.35 0.48
CA VAL A 506 -33.34 23.77 -0.62
C VAL A 506 -32.62 24.67 -1.63
N ALA A 507 -31.72 25.54 -1.16
CA ALA A 507 -30.97 26.45 -2.02
C ALA A 507 -29.76 25.79 -2.70
N GLY A 508 -29.42 24.53 -2.37
CA GLY A 508 -28.18 23.89 -2.84
C GLY A 508 -26.92 24.65 -2.41
N SER A 509 -26.94 25.22 -1.21
CA SER A 509 -25.91 26.12 -0.70
C SER A 509 -25.49 25.74 0.73
N TYR A 510 -24.67 26.57 1.37
CA TYR A 510 -24.05 26.30 2.67
C TYR A 510 -24.37 27.41 3.68
N ILE A 511 -24.46 27.06 4.97
CA ILE A 511 -24.77 28.02 6.04
C ILE A 511 -23.58 28.95 6.32
N TYR A 512 -22.35 28.43 6.17
CA TYR A 512 -21.11 29.12 6.55
C TYR A 512 -20.12 29.17 5.39
N GLU A 513 -19.36 30.27 5.35
CA GLU A 513 -18.19 30.41 4.48
C GLU A 513 -17.00 29.61 5.05
N ALA A 514 -16.19 29.02 4.18
CA ALA A 514 -14.96 28.32 4.55
C ALA A 514 -13.89 29.24 5.17
N LYS A 515 -13.79 30.46 4.63
CA LYS A 515 -12.65 31.36 4.83
C LYS A 515 -12.35 31.68 6.30
N PRO A 516 -13.36 31.95 7.17
CA PRO A 516 -13.11 32.16 8.59
C PRO A 516 -12.43 30.98 9.30
N LEU A 517 -12.80 29.74 8.97
CA LEU A 517 -12.17 28.52 9.51
C LEU A 517 -10.73 28.39 9.01
N GLU A 518 -10.52 28.55 7.70
CA GLU A 518 -9.18 28.50 7.10
C GLU A 518 -8.24 29.52 7.75
N ASP A 519 -8.68 30.77 7.87
CA ASP A 519 -7.87 31.85 8.44
C ASP A 519 -7.59 31.59 9.93
N ALA A 520 -8.58 31.11 10.70
CA ALA A 520 -8.39 30.79 12.11
C ALA A 520 -7.34 29.69 12.31
N VAL A 521 -7.39 28.62 11.53
CA VAL A 521 -6.43 27.53 11.61
C VAL A 521 -5.05 27.98 11.12
N ARG A 522 -4.97 28.74 10.03
CA ARG A 522 -3.71 29.32 9.51
C ARG A 522 -3.02 30.21 10.54
N ASP A 523 -3.77 31.07 11.20
CA ASP A 523 -3.26 31.95 12.27
C ASP A 523 -2.73 31.13 13.45
N LEU A 524 -3.47 30.08 13.85
CA LEU A 524 -3.05 29.18 14.92
C LEU A 524 -1.76 28.42 14.56
N VAL A 525 -1.69 27.86 13.35
CA VAL A 525 -0.51 27.13 12.85
C VAL A 525 0.69 28.08 12.76
N ARG A 526 0.53 29.30 12.25
CA ARG A 526 1.58 30.33 12.24
C ARG A 526 2.06 30.66 13.66
N LYS A 527 1.13 30.81 14.61
CA LYS A 527 1.47 31.10 16.01
C LYS A 527 2.28 29.97 16.67
N LYS A 528 1.99 28.71 16.33
CA LYS A 528 2.62 27.53 16.96
C LYS A 528 3.90 27.07 16.26
N LEU A 529 3.95 27.16 14.93
CA LEU A 529 5.06 26.62 14.12
C LEU A 529 5.85 27.69 13.36
N GLY A 530 5.43 28.96 13.40
CA GLY A 530 6.07 30.06 12.66
C GLY A 530 5.70 30.15 11.18
N ASP A 531 4.96 29.17 10.64
CA ASP A 531 4.56 29.10 9.24
C ASP A 531 3.07 28.71 9.11
N ALA A 532 2.29 29.52 8.40
CA ALA A 532 0.86 29.25 8.18
C ALA A 532 0.60 28.09 7.20
N GLU A 533 1.59 27.74 6.37
CA GLU A 533 1.56 26.65 5.39
C GLU A 533 2.30 25.40 5.88
N ALA A 534 2.65 25.34 7.17
CA ALA A 534 3.39 24.23 7.74
C ALA A 534 2.74 22.89 7.39
N ASN A 535 3.58 21.96 6.94
CA ASN A 535 3.15 20.64 6.49
C ASN A 535 2.63 19.82 7.68
N LEU A 536 1.56 19.05 7.44
CA LEU A 536 1.04 18.07 8.37
C LEU A 536 2.09 17.00 8.65
N LEU A 537 2.77 16.53 7.60
CA LEU A 537 3.83 15.53 7.70
C LEU A 537 4.99 16.05 8.58
N GLU A 538 5.39 15.23 9.55
CA GLU A 538 6.54 15.45 10.43
C GLU A 538 7.48 14.23 10.33
N ASN A 539 8.79 14.49 10.38
CA ASN A 539 9.78 13.43 10.47
C ASN A 539 9.82 12.90 11.90
N ASP A 540 9.56 11.61 12.06
CA ASP A 540 9.56 10.89 13.35
C ASP A 540 8.78 11.60 14.48
N PRO A 541 7.46 11.77 14.32
CA PRO A 541 6.66 12.48 15.32
C PRO A 541 6.54 11.66 16.61
N PRO A 542 6.67 12.29 17.80
CA PRO A 542 6.52 11.61 19.09
C PRO A 542 5.10 11.07 19.33
N CYS A 543 4.12 11.66 18.64
CA CYS A 543 2.75 11.20 18.59
C CYS A 543 2.27 11.26 17.13
N LYS A 544 1.85 10.12 16.60
CA LYS A 544 1.36 10.02 15.22
C LYS A 544 -0.09 10.50 15.16
N VAL A 545 -0.39 11.50 14.34
CA VAL A 545 -1.74 12.07 14.20
C VAL A 545 -2.26 11.82 12.80
N PHE A 546 -3.52 11.41 12.69
CA PHE A 546 -4.22 11.50 11.42
C PHE A 546 -5.67 11.95 11.60
N VAL A 547 -6.26 12.54 10.56
CA VAL A 547 -7.64 13.01 10.58
C VAL A 547 -8.45 12.40 9.45
N MET A 548 -9.74 12.19 9.70
CA MET A 548 -10.65 11.56 8.75
C MET A 548 -11.31 12.57 7.82
N SER A 549 -11.37 12.25 6.54
CA SER A 549 -12.21 12.90 5.54
C SER A 549 -12.83 11.83 4.64
N ALA A 550 -13.73 12.21 3.74
CA ALA A 550 -14.31 11.30 2.76
C ALA A 550 -14.27 11.93 1.36
N LEU A 551 -14.18 11.09 0.32
CA LEU A 551 -14.25 11.55 -1.07
C LEU A 551 -15.70 11.81 -1.50
N ALA A 552 -15.88 12.80 -2.38
CA ALA A 552 -17.19 13.20 -2.90
C ALA A 552 -17.31 13.13 -4.44
N SER A 553 -16.33 12.52 -5.12
CA SER A 553 -16.21 12.52 -6.59
C SER A 553 -17.06 11.45 -7.28
N THR A 554 -18.31 11.79 -7.60
CA THR A 554 -19.38 10.95 -8.22
C THR A 554 -20.28 10.27 -7.19
N VAL A 555 -21.52 9.99 -7.61
CA VAL A 555 -22.66 9.62 -6.75
C VAL A 555 -22.43 8.29 -5.97
N GLU A 556 -21.33 7.60 -6.26
CA GLU A 556 -20.89 6.33 -5.65
C GLU A 556 -19.76 6.48 -4.60
N ASP A 557 -19.10 7.65 -4.48
CA ASP A 557 -17.79 7.78 -3.81
C ASP A 557 -17.82 8.21 -2.32
N GLY A 558 -18.98 8.60 -1.80
CA GLY A 558 -19.15 8.99 -0.38
C GLY A 558 -18.82 7.87 0.63
N ASN A 559 -18.51 6.68 0.13
CA ASN A 559 -18.28 5.47 0.90
C ASN A 559 -16.79 5.12 1.04
N THR A 560 -15.86 6.04 0.69
CA THR A 560 -14.41 5.85 0.88
C THR A 560 -13.82 6.79 1.95
N ALA A 561 -13.23 6.21 2.99
CA ALA A 561 -12.51 6.92 4.04
C ALA A 561 -11.13 7.41 3.54
N VAL A 562 -10.79 8.65 3.87
CA VAL A 562 -9.48 9.27 3.59
C VAL A 562 -8.79 9.62 4.89
N HIS A 563 -7.55 9.13 5.04
CA HIS A 563 -6.73 9.36 6.23
C HIS A 563 -5.64 10.38 5.88
N LEU A 564 -5.70 11.57 6.50
CA LEU A 564 -4.70 12.63 6.31
C LEU A 564 -3.72 12.61 7.48
N ARG A 565 -2.45 12.26 7.23
CA ARG A 565 -1.49 11.83 8.26
C ARG A 565 -0.37 12.83 8.51
N SER A 566 0.12 12.86 9.75
CA SER A 566 1.33 13.58 10.16
C SER A 566 2.61 12.76 10.08
N TYR A 567 2.53 11.54 9.54
CA TYR A 567 3.62 10.58 9.44
C TYR A 567 3.53 9.87 8.09
N ASP A 568 4.65 9.31 7.66
CA ASP A 568 4.74 8.51 6.44
C ASP A 568 4.47 7.03 6.76
N VAL A 569 3.75 6.36 5.87
CA VAL A 569 3.48 4.91 5.91
C VAL A 569 4.09 4.18 4.71
N GLY A 570 4.99 4.86 3.99
CA GLY A 570 5.69 4.33 2.83
C GLY A 570 4.86 4.37 1.54
N PRO A 571 5.29 3.65 0.48
CA PRO A 571 4.71 3.74 -0.86
C PRO A 571 3.30 3.13 -0.98
N THR A 572 2.72 2.64 0.11
CA THR A 572 1.40 2.01 0.15
C THR A 572 0.25 3.02 0.10
N VAL A 573 0.52 4.30 0.41
CA VAL A 573 -0.47 5.38 0.34
C VAL A 573 -0.25 6.22 -0.91
N PRO A 574 -1.29 6.41 -1.75
CA PRO A 574 -1.20 7.27 -2.92
C PRO A 574 -0.68 8.67 -2.58
N SER A 575 0.23 9.16 -3.41
CA SER A 575 0.93 10.44 -3.20
C SER A 575 -0.01 11.64 -3.02
N GLU A 576 -1.19 11.58 -3.62
CA GLU A 576 -2.28 12.56 -3.52
C GLU A 576 -2.83 12.79 -2.09
N TYR A 577 -2.66 11.81 -1.18
CA TYR A 577 -3.03 11.94 0.23
C TYR A 577 -1.87 12.40 1.12
N THR A 578 -0.71 12.72 0.53
CA THR A 578 0.49 13.20 1.22
C THR A 578 0.76 14.68 0.93
N GLY A 579 1.61 15.35 1.74
CA GLY A 579 1.98 16.75 1.51
C GLY A 579 0.83 17.75 1.72
N TRP A 580 0.07 17.59 2.80
CA TRP A 580 -1.02 18.49 3.16
C TRP A 580 -0.57 19.51 4.20
N PRO A 581 -0.68 20.83 3.95
CA PRO A 581 -0.65 21.82 5.01
C PRO A 581 -1.68 21.51 6.09
N ILE A 582 -1.34 21.76 7.35
CA ILE A 582 -2.21 21.44 8.50
C ILE A 582 -3.60 22.06 8.35
N TRP A 583 -3.68 23.30 7.85
CA TRP A 583 -4.96 24.00 7.65
C TRP A 583 -5.84 23.34 6.58
N GLN A 584 -5.24 22.71 5.56
CA GLN A 584 -6.00 21.98 4.52
C GLN A 584 -6.61 20.71 5.10
N ALA A 585 -5.84 19.97 5.90
CA ALA A 585 -6.34 18.77 6.56
C ALA A 585 -7.49 19.11 7.53
N ALA A 586 -7.32 20.18 8.31
CA ALA A 586 -8.35 20.74 9.17
C ALA A 586 -9.62 21.16 8.40
N ARG A 587 -9.46 21.76 7.21
CA ARG A 587 -10.59 22.19 6.38
C ARG A 587 -11.33 21.02 5.75
N ALA A 588 -10.61 20.00 5.27
CA ALA A 588 -11.18 18.80 4.66
C ALA A 588 -11.96 17.96 5.68
N THR A 589 -11.37 17.71 6.87
CA THR A 589 -12.05 16.93 7.92
C THR A 589 -13.31 17.63 8.44
N SER A 590 -13.39 18.96 8.38
CA SER A 590 -14.52 19.75 8.88
C SER A 590 -15.52 20.20 7.80
N ALA A 591 -15.40 19.69 6.56
CA ALA A 591 -16.23 20.08 5.42
C ALA A 591 -17.64 19.46 5.47
N ALA A 592 -18.37 19.71 6.56
CA ALA A 592 -19.66 19.07 6.82
C ALA A 592 -20.70 19.52 5.78
N PRO A 593 -21.43 18.58 5.13
CA PRO A 593 -22.48 18.95 4.19
C PRO A 593 -23.49 19.90 4.83
N ILE A 594 -24.04 20.80 4.02
CA ILE A 594 -24.99 21.86 4.43
C ILE A 594 -24.34 22.97 5.27
N TYR A 595 -23.32 22.67 6.09
CA TYR A 595 -22.57 23.65 6.87
C TYR A 595 -21.51 24.37 6.04
N PHE A 596 -20.70 23.63 5.29
CA PHE A 596 -19.57 24.16 4.52
C PHE A 596 -19.53 23.58 3.10
N ASP A 597 -18.90 24.33 2.20
CA ASP A 597 -18.57 23.83 0.86
C ASP A 597 -17.55 22.69 0.90
N ARG A 598 -17.54 21.89 -0.17
CA ARG A 598 -16.62 20.76 -0.31
C ARG A 598 -15.20 21.28 -0.49
N PHE A 599 -14.23 20.67 0.18
CA PHE A 599 -12.82 21.05 0.00
C PHE A 599 -12.28 20.43 -1.29
N LYS A 600 -11.60 21.20 -2.14
CA LYS A 600 -11.09 20.71 -3.43
C LYS A 600 -9.56 20.69 -3.43
N LYS A 601 -8.98 19.55 -3.79
CA LYS A 601 -7.52 19.41 -3.94
C LYS A 601 -7.22 18.32 -4.97
N ASN A 602 -6.24 18.57 -5.84
CA ASN A 602 -5.76 17.60 -6.84
C ASN A 602 -6.86 16.99 -7.72
N GLY A 603 -7.88 17.77 -8.09
CA GLY A 603 -9.01 17.30 -8.90
C GLY A 603 -10.05 16.45 -8.15
N LYS A 604 -9.88 16.25 -6.83
CA LYS A 604 -10.82 15.54 -5.96
C LYS A 604 -11.57 16.50 -5.06
N GLU A 605 -12.77 16.09 -4.67
CA GLU A 605 -13.60 16.80 -3.69
C GLU A 605 -13.65 15.99 -2.39
N PHE A 606 -13.48 16.68 -1.28
CA PHE A 606 -13.42 16.12 0.06
C PHE A 606 -14.55 16.71 0.91
N VAL A 607 -15.16 15.85 1.72
CA VAL A 607 -16.20 16.19 2.70
C VAL A 607 -15.81 15.70 4.09
N ASP A 608 -16.54 16.16 5.09
CA ASP A 608 -16.35 15.74 6.49
C ASP A 608 -16.48 14.22 6.63
N GLY A 609 -15.54 13.61 7.36
CA GLY A 609 -15.54 12.18 7.64
C GLY A 609 -16.71 11.74 8.54
N GLY A 610 -17.45 12.67 9.14
CA GLY A 610 -18.67 12.41 9.90
C GLY A 610 -19.76 11.72 9.09
N LEU A 611 -19.66 11.74 7.77
CA LEU A 611 -20.46 10.93 6.85
C LEU A 611 -19.95 9.48 6.83
N GLY A 612 -20.23 8.73 7.89
CA GLY A 612 -19.90 7.30 7.99
C GLY A 612 -18.75 6.96 8.94
N TRP A 613 -17.80 7.87 9.15
CA TRP A 613 -16.62 7.68 10.03
C TRP A 613 -16.59 8.66 11.21
N ASN A 614 -17.76 9.01 11.76
CA ASN A 614 -17.84 9.99 12.85
C ASN A 614 -17.12 9.53 14.13
N ASN A 615 -17.08 8.23 14.41
CA ASN A 615 -16.20 7.63 15.42
C ASN A 615 -15.11 6.82 14.70
N PRO A 616 -13.88 7.36 14.60
CA PRO A 616 -12.82 6.77 13.78
C PRO A 616 -12.06 5.63 14.48
N ILE A 617 -12.66 4.94 15.45
CA ILE A 617 -11.98 3.91 16.23
C ILE A 617 -11.54 2.70 15.38
N TYR A 618 -12.34 2.28 14.40
CA TYR A 618 -11.96 1.21 13.50
C TYR A 618 -10.82 1.65 12.57
N GLU A 619 -10.83 2.91 12.13
CA GLU A 619 -9.75 3.49 11.33
C GLU A 619 -8.44 3.56 12.14
N LEU A 620 -8.51 3.96 13.41
CA LEU A 620 -7.35 3.97 14.33
C LEU A 620 -6.69 2.60 14.43
N ILE A 621 -7.51 1.56 14.63
CA ILE A 621 -7.02 0.18 14.76
C ILE A 621 -6.49 -0.32 13.42
N SER A 622 -7.14 0.06 12.32
CA SER A 622 -6.71 -0.32 10.96
C SER A 622 -5.36 0.25 10.57
N GLU A 623 -4.96 1.36 11.19
CA GLU A 623 -3.75 2.08 10.86
C GLU A 623 -2.50 1.49 11.54
N LEU A 624 -2.69 0.82 12.68
CA LEU A 624 -1.60 0.28 13.48
C LEU A 624 -0.65 -0.63 12.71
N PRO A 625 -1.12 -1.55 11.85
CA PRO A 625 -0.23 -2.53 11.22
C PRO A 625 0.65 -1.92 10.13
N ALA A 626 0.14 -0.89 9.45
CA ALA A 626 0.91 -0.12 8.48
C ALA A 626 2.03 0.71 9.16
N VAL A 627 1.84 1.09 10.42
CA VAL A 627 2.72 2.01 11.15
C VAL A 627 3.69 1.31 12.11
N TYR A 628 3.19 0.32 12.84
CA TYR A 628 3.89 -0.37 13.92
C TYR A 628 4.23 -1.82 13.55
N GLY A 629 3.97 -2.23 12.32
CA GLY A 629 4.14 -3.61 11.87
C GLY A 629 3.07 -4.53 12.46
N LYS A 630 3.27 -5.85 12.32
CA LYS A 630 2.24 -6.83 12.71
C LYS A 630 2.26 -7.19 14.20
N ASN A 631 3.37 -6.96 14.90
CA ASN A 631 3.57 -7.37 16.29
C ASN A 631 3.45 -6.18 17.27
N PHE A 632 2.22 -5.74 17.56
CA PHE A 632 1.93 -4.70 18.55
C PHE A 632 0.93 -5.17 19.60
N GLY A 633 1.11 -4.72 20.85
CA GLY A 633 0.10 -4.83 21.90
C GLY A 633 -0.65 -3.51 22.08
N ILE A 634 -1.92 -3.53 22.50
CA ILE A 634 -2.66 -2.33 22.90
C ILE A 634 -2.76 -2.30 24.43
N GLY A 635 -2.23 -1.23 25.03
CA GLY A 635 -2.22 -0.99 26.47
C GLY A 635 -3.41 -0.18 26.94
N CYS A 636 -3.78 0.83 26.16
CA CYS A 636 -4.92 1.70 26.40
C CYS A 636 -5.49 2.16 25.06
N LEU A 637 -6.78 1.95 24.86
CA LEU A 637 -7.56 2.49 23.76
C LEU A 637 -8.65 3.38 24.35
N LEU A 638 -8.52 4.69 24.16
CA LEU A 638 -9.44 5.69 24.66
C LEU A 638 -10.26 6.25 23.49
N SER A 639 -11.59 6.18 23.59
CA SER A 639 -12.52 6.77 22.64
C SER A 639 -13.42 7.80 23.32
N LEU A 640 -13.41 9.03 22.82
CA LEU A 640 -14.13 10.15 23.42
C LEU A 640 -15.22 10.65 22.46
N GLY A 641 -16.46 10.62 22.93
CA GLY A 641 -17.60 11.13 22.20
C GLY A 641 -17.94 12.58 22.51
N THR A 642 -18.71 13.21 21.63
CA THR A 642 -19.17 14.61 21.75
C THR A 642 -20.60 14.73 22.30
N GLY A 643 -21.14 13.66 22.87
CA GLY A 643 -22.53 13.57 23.31
C GLY A 643 -23.46 12.85 22.33
N ILE A 644 -24.39 12.07 22.85
CA ILE A 644 -25.43 11.36 22.09
C ILE A 644 -26.62 12.29 21.81
N PRO A 645 -27.09 12.44 20.55
CA PRO A 645 -28.32 13.19 20.26
C PRO A 645 -29.54 12.61 21.03
N PRO A 646 -30.49 13.45 21.50
CA PRO A 646 -31.72 12.96 22.13
C PRO A 646 -32.59 12.14 21.15
N GLU A 647 -33.42 11.22 21.67
CA GLU A 647 -34.31 10.34 20.87
C GLU A 647 -35.01 11.08 19.71
N LEU A 648 -34.63 10.73 18.48
CA LEU A 648 -35.17 11.31 17.25
C LEU A 648 -36.40 10.53 16.81
N LYS A 649 -37.52 11.23 16.58
CA LYS A 649 -38.64 10.70 15.80
C LYS A 649 -38.47 11.23 14.38
N LEU A 650 -38.24 10.36 13.39
CA LEU A 650 -38.21 10.79 11.99
C LEU A 650 -39.57 11.40 11.61
N GLY A 651 -39.57 12.68 11.25
CA GLY A 651 -40.68 13.32 10.54
C GLY A 651 -40.66 12.99 9.05
N THR A 652 -41.65 13.49 8.31
CA THR A 652 -41.73 13.37 6.84
C THR A 652 -41.45 14.72 6.17
N GLY A 653 -40.71 14.74 5.06
CA GLY A 653 -40.44 15.94 4.27
C GLY A 653 -39.15 16.69 4.65
N LEU A 654 -39.00 17.95 4.16
CA LEU A 654 -37.78 18.77 4.34
C LEU A 654 -37.43 19.05 5.81
N SER A 655 -38.39 18.95 6.72
CA SER A 655 -38.19 19.11 8.16
C SER A 655 -37.44 17.95 8.82
N SER A 656 -37.03 16.93 8.06
CA SER A 656 -36.28 15.76 8.55
C SER A 656 -34.76 15.85 8.31
N VAL A 657 -34.30 16.88 7.57
CA VAL A 657 -32.89 17.08 7.22
C VAL A 657 -31.98 17.12 8.46
N PRO A 658 -32.31 17.86 9.54
CA PRO A 658 -31.51 17.85 10.77
C PRO A 658 -31.39 16.46 11.40
N GLU A 659 -32.48 15.69 11.42
CA GLU A 659 -32.51 14.33 11.97
C GLU A 659 -31.64 13.37 11.16
N PHE A 660 -31.62 13.47 9.83
CA PHE A 660 -30.76 12.66 8.97
C PHE A 660 -29.26 12.91 9.22
N ILE A 661 -28.85 14.17 9.38
CA ILE A 661 -27.46 14.53 9.70
C ILE A 661 -27.05 13.95 11.06
N GLN A 662 -27.95 14.00 12.05
CA GLN A 662 -27.71 13.44 13.38
C GLN A 662 -27.63 11.90 13.38
N ILE A 663 -28.40 11.23 12.52
CA ILE A 663 -28.33 9.77 12.35
C ILE A 663 -27.02 9.37 11.65
N ALA A 664 -26.65 10.08 10.58
CA ALA A 664 -25.41 9.81 9.83
C ALA A 664 -24.15 9.98 10.68
N THR A 665 -24.22 10.81 11.72
CA THR A 665 -23.12 11.07 12.67
C THR A 665 -23.20 10.22 13.95
N ASN A 666 -24.02 9.17 13.99
CA ASN A 666 -24.17 8.32 15.17
C ASN A 666 -22.87 7.55 15.50
N SER A 667 -22.16 8.00 16.53
CA SER A 667 -20.87 7.45 16.96
C SER A 667 -20.95 6.22 17.89
N GLU A 668 -22.15 5.82 18.30
CA GLU A 668 -22.35 4.69 19.20
C GLU A 668 -22.42 3.34 18.47
N VAL A 669 -22.74 3.34 17.17
CA VAL A 669 -22.73 2.10 16.37
C VAL A 669 -21.31 1.50 16.29
N PRO A 670 -20.26 2.27 15.93
CA PRO A 670 -18.88 1.75 15.93
C PRO A 670 -18.43 1.24 17.32
N HIS A 671 -18.78 1.96 18.39
CA HIS A 671 -18.47 1.55 19.76
C HIS A 671 -19.12 0.21 20.14
N LYS A 672 -20.43 0.07 19.94
CA LYS A 672 -21.16 -1.17 20.30
C LYS A 672 -20.69 -2.37 19.49
N GLN A 673 -20.34 -2.16 18.22
CA GLN A 673 -19.80 -3.23 17.41
C GLN A 673 -18.41 -3.65 17.90
N LEU A 674 -17.56 -2.70 18.29
CA LEU A 674 -16.24 -2.99 18.85
C LEU A 674 -16.35 -3.77 20.17
N GLU A 675 -17.30 -3.39 21.03
CA GLU A 675 -17.60 -4.10 22.29
C GLU A 675 -18.07 -5.54 22.04
N ARG A 676 -18.88 -5.78 21.00
CA ARG A 676 -19.29 -7.14 20.59
C ARG A 676 -18.14 -7.94 20.00
N SER A 677 -17.20 -7.27 19.35
CA SER A 677 -15.96 -7.84 18.81
C SER A 677 -14.86 -8.02 19.87
N ALA A 678 -15.18 -7.99 21.17
CA ALA A 678 -14.24 -8.09 22.30
C ALA A 678 -13.44 -9.41 22.42
N SER A 679 -13.61 -10.37 21.49
CA SER A 679 -12.67 -11.49 21.34
C SER A 679 -11.41 -11.10 20.54
N ILE A 680 -11.45 -9.98 19.81
CA ILE A 680 -10.48 -9.54 18.79
C ILE A 680 -9.57 -8.42 19.32
N LEU A 681 -10.00 -7.74 20.39
CA LEU A 681 -9.29 -6.75 21.18
C LEU A 681 -9.34 -7.22 22.65
N PRO A 682 -8.42 -6.78 23.53
CA PRO A 682 -8.23 -7.39 24.86
C PRO A 682 -9.53 -7.67 25.62
N ARG A 683 -9.64 -8.92 26.10
CA ARG A 683 -10.82 -9.55 26.71
C ARG A 683 -11.47 -8.73 27.82
N GLN A 684 -12.79 -8.91 28.00
CA GLN A 684 -13.47 -8.64 29.27
C GLN A 684 -12.69 -9.23 30.45
N GLY A 685 -12.23 -8.37 31.36
CA GLY A 685 -11.44 -8.74 32.54
C GLY A 685 -10.11 -7.98 32.68
N GLU A 686 -9.61 -7.36 31.62
CA GLU A 686 -8.47 -6.43 31.70
C GLU A 686 -8.88 -5.07 31.11
N ASP A 687 -9.12 -4.07 31.96
CA ASP A 687 -9.53 -2.73 31.53
C ASP A 687 -8.46 -2.13 30.60
N LYS A 688 -8.66 -2.19 29.28
CA LYS A 688 -7.78 -1.61 28.25
C LYS A 688 -8.52 -0.76 27.22
N TYR A 689 -9.85 -0.85 27.15
CA TYR A 689 -10.69 -0.02 26.30
C TYR A 689 -11.64 0.82 27.14
N TRP A 690 -11.69 2.12 26.88
CA TRP A 690 -12.65 3.03 27.50
C TRP A 690 -13.36 3.88 26.45
N ARG A 691 -14.68 3.86 26.52
CA ARG A 691 -15.55 4.79 25.81
C ARG A 691 -16.15 5.77 26.83
N PHE A 692 -15.85 7.06 26.67
CA PHE A 692 -16.53 8.11 27.43
C PHE A 692 -17.36 8.95 26.47
N ASN A 693 -18.68 8.88 26.62
CA ASN A 693 -19.62 9.68 25.83
C ASN A 693 -20.83 10.08 26.70
N MET A 694 -21.06 11.38 26.84
CA MET A 694 -22.15 11.89 27.67
C MET A 694 -23.50 11.60 27.00
N SER A 695 -24.48 11.06 27.74
CA SER A 695 -25.81 10.74 27.19
C SER A 695 -26.94 11.38 28.00
N LYS A 696 -28.13 11.48 27.39
CA LYS A 696 -29.35 11.94 28.08
C LYS A 696 -29.63 11.13 29.34
N GLN A 697 -29.56 9.80 29.26
CA GLN A 697 -29.83 8.92 30.41
C GLN A 697 -28.82 9.16 31.54
N MET A 698 -27.55 9.39 31.19
CA MET A 698 -26.49 9.63 32.15
C MET A 698 -26.54 11.03 32.75
N SER A 699 -27.14 12.03 32.09
CA SER A 699 -27.22 13.44 32.54
C SER A 699 -28.63 13.90 32.89
N GLN A 700 -29.60 12.98 32.99
CA GLN A 700 -31.02 13.28 33.25
C GLN A 700 -31.27 14.11 34.52
N GLN A 701 -30.36 14.05 35.49
CA GLN A 701 -30.44 14.79 36.76
C GLN A 701 -29.67 16.12 36.75
N ASP A 702 -28.89 16.38 35.69
CA ASP A 702 -28.06 17.58 35.59
C ASP A 702 -28.77 18.66 34.78
N TRP A 703 -28.66 19.90 35.25
CA TRP A 703 -29.18 21.08 34.59
C TRP A 703 -28.22 22.25 34.80
N VAL A 704 -28.23 23.19 33.87
CA VAL A 704 -27.45 24.43 33.90
C VAL A 704 -28.41 25.62 33.91
N ILE A 705 -28.01 26.74 34.51
CA ILE A 705 -28.81 27.98 34.50
C ILE A 705 -28.39 28.84 33.31
N LYS A 706 -29.32 29.12 32.40
CA LYS A 706 -29.17 30.17 31.38
C LYS A 706 -29.97 31.39 31.79
N VAL A 707 -29.31 32.54 31.91
CA VAL A 707 -30.00 33.81 32.11
C VAL A 707 -30.51 34.29 30.75
N VAL A 708 -31.82 34.39 30.61
CA VAL A 708 -32.51 34.85 29.39
C VAL A 708 -33.25 36.16 29.65
N GLU A 709 -33.38 36.99 28.63
CA GLU A 709 -34.25 38.18 28.73
C GLU A 709 -35.72 37.74 28.66
N SER A 710 -36.55 38.33 29.53
CA SER A 710 -37.98 38.06 29.54
C SER A 710 -38.60 38.48 28.21
N TRP A 711 -39.76 37.91 27.87
CA TRP A 711 -40.42 38.18 26.58
C TRP A 711 -40.76 39.66 26.33
N LEU A 712 -40.76 40.49 27.38
CA LEU A 712 -40.97 41.94 27.33
C LEU A 712 -39.66 42.75 27.38
N GLY A 713 -38.49 42.11 27.47
CA GLY A 713 -37.18 42.77 27.55
C GLY A 713 -36.91 43.52 28.86
N LEU A 714 -37.78 43.38 29.87
CA LEU A 714 -37.76 44.20 31.09
C LEU A 714 -37.09 43.52 32.29
N LYS A 715 -36.89 42.19 32.26
CA LYS A 715 -36.26 41.43 33.35
C LYS A 715 -35.39 40.30 32.81
N LYS A 716 -34.32 39.96 33.53
CA LYS A 716 -33.54 38.74 33.32
C LYS A 716 -34.19 37.59 34.10
N GLU A 717 -34.49 36.49 33.43
CA GLU A 717 -35.07 35.29 34.00
C GLU A 717 -34.07 34.13 33.94
N GLU A 718 -34.00 33.34 35.01
CA GLU A 718 -33.17 32.14 35.06
C GLU A 718 -33.96 30.96 34.49
N LYS A 719 -33.49 30.41 33.38
CA LYS A 719 -34.06 29.21 32.76
C LYS A 719 -33.16 28.01 33.04
N LYS A 720 -33.77 26.93 33.56
CA LYS A 720 -33.10 25.63 33.67
C LYS A 720 -32.98 25.01 32.28
N MET A 721 -31.77 24.70 31.88
CA MET A 721 -31.43 24.06 30.61
C MET A 721 -30.89 22.67 30.93
N GLY A 722 -31.55 21.63 30.42
CA GLY A 722 -31.09 20.25 30.52
C GLY A 722 -30.26 19.83 29.31
N TYR A 723 -29.80 18.58 29.33
CA TYR A 723 -29.01 17.98 28.23
C TYR A 723 -29.67 18.17 26.85
N GLN A 724 -30.99 17.98 26.76
CA GLN A 724 -31.72 18.11 25.49
C GLN A 724 -31.80 19.53 24.98
N ASP A 725 -31.65 20.54 25.85
CA ASP A 725 -31.69 21.94 25.43
C ASP A 725 -30.32 22.42 24.92
N ILE A 726 -29.24 21.74 25.32
CA ILE A 726 -27.86 22.16 25.10
C ILE A 726 -27.17 21.34 23.99
N MET A 727 -27.42 20.03 23.93
CA MET A 727 -26.62 19.09 23.11
C MET A 727 -27.17 18.83 21.70
N VAL A 728 -28.13 19.63 21.25
CA VAL A 728 -28.85 19.43 19.97
C VAL A 728 -28.14 20.06 18.78
N LYS A 729 -27.70 21.33 18.89
CA LYS A 729 -27.11 22.06 17.77
C LYS A 729 -25.59 21.87 17.72
N MET A 730 -25.06 21.65 16.52
CA MET A 730 -23.62 21.45 16.31
C MET A 730 -22.87 22.76 16.06
N ASP A 731 -23.57 23.87 15.85
CA ASP A 731 -23.00 25.18 15.51
C ASP A 731 -23.31 26.28 16.54
N ASP A 732 -23.95 25.94 17.67
CA ASP A 732 -24.30 26.90 18.72
C ASP A 732 -23.11 27.17 19.65
N TRP A 733 -22.20 28.04 19.23
CA TRP A 733 -21.00 28.37 20.01
C TRP A 733 -21.32 29.03 21.37
N GLU A 734 -22.49 29.65 21.54
CA GLU A 734 -22.92 30.23 22.81
C GLU A 734 -23.24 29.15 23.87
N ALA A 735 -23.47 27.90 23.42
CA ALA A 735 -23.72 26.77 24.30
C ALA A 735 -22.44 26.22 24.97
N ILE A 736 -21.25 26.59 24.49
CA ILE A 736 -19.96 26.04 24.96
C ILE A 736 -19.81 26.08 26.50
N PRO A 737 -20.06 27.21 27.21
CA PRO A 737 -19.93 27.24 28.67
C PRO A 737 -20.89 26.28 29.38
N MET A 738 -22.11 26.14 28.85
CA MET A 738 -23.12 25.24 29.41
C MET A 738 -22.77 23.78 29.15
N ILE A 739 -22.19 23.46 27.99
CA ILE A 739 -21.69 22.10 27.68
C ILE A 739 -20.59 21.73 28.69
N ARG A 740 -19.61 22.63 28.92
CA ARG A 740 -18.54 22.39 29.91
C ARG A 740 -19.09 22.12 31.31
N GLU A 741 -20.01 22.96 31.79
CA GLU A 741 -20.61 22.79 33.12
C GLU A 741 -21.37 21.46 33.22
N LEU A 742 -22.12 21.10 32.20
CA LEU A 742 -22.86 19.85 32.15
C LEU A 742 -21.92 18.63 32.16
N THR A 743 -20.87 18.68 31.34
CA THR A 743 -19.83 17.63 31.31
C THR A 743 -19.12 17.51 32.65
N ASP A 744 -18.81 18.62 33.33
CA ASP A 744 -18.16 18.62 34.65
C ASP A 744 -19.04 17.96 35.72
N LYS A 745 -20.36 18.21 35.72
CA LYS A 745 -21.31 17.53 36.61
C LYS A 745 -21.38 16.02 36.35
N TRP A 746 -21.35 15.62 35.08
CA TRP A 746 -21.29 14.22 34.71
C TRP A 746 -19.98 13.54 35.15
N LEU A 747 -18.83 14.20 34.92
CA LEU A 747 -17.49 13.69 35.29
C LEU A 747 -17.32 13.45 36.80
N GLN A 748 -18.06 14.17 37.66
CA GLN A 748 -18.05 13.91 39.12
C GLN A 748 -18.56 12.51 39.46
N ARG A 749 -19.47 11.94 38.65
CA ARG A 749 -20.07 10.62 38.87
C ARG A 749 -19.24 9.49 38.25
N GLU A 750 -18.47 9.78 37.21
CA GLU A 750 -17.56 8.84 36.52
C GLU A 750 -16.16 8.77 37.15
N SER A 751 -15.97 9.33 38.35
CA SER A 751 -14.64 9.58 38.93
C SER A 751 -13.77 8.33 39.10
N GLN A 752 -14.38 7.16 39.36
CA GLN A 752 -13.67 5.88 39.49
C GLN A 752 -13.21 5.35 38.14
N THR A 753 -14.09 5.29 37.14
CA THR A 753 -13.77 4.83 35.77
C THR A 753 -12.65 5.68 35.18
N LEU A 754 -12.71 7.00 35.37
CA LEU A 754 -11.66 7.94 34.94
C LEU A 754 -10.32 7.65 35.62
N LEU A 755 -10.33 7.31 36.91
CA LEU A 755 -9.11 6.98 37.64
C LEU A 755 -8.48 5.67 37.16
N VAL A 756 -9.29 4.65 36.86
CA VAL A 756 -8.79 3.38 36.29
C VAL A 756 -8.16 3.61 34.92
N CYS A 757 -8.83 4.37 34.05
CA CYS A 757 -8.29 4.76 32.75
C CYS A 757 -6.97 5.55 32.89
N ALA A 758 -6.93 6.57 33.76
CA ALA A 758 -5.74 7.37 34.01
C ALA A 758 -4.57 6.53 34.54
N ARG A 759 -4.83 5.60 35.47
CA ARG A 759 -3.79 4.65 35.95
C ARG A 759 -3.21 3.85 34.81
N ARG A 760 -4.05 3.31 33.92
CA ARG A 760 -3.56 2.57 32.76
C ARG A 760 -2.72 3.45 31.83
N LEU A 761 -3.17 4.67 31.56
CA LEU A 761 -2.46 5.59 30.68
C LEU A 761 -1.09 6.01 31.26
N SER A 762 -0.98 6.12 32.59
CA SER A 762 0.25 6.45 33.32
C SER A 762 1.30 5.32 33.39
N MET A 763 0.93 4.08 33.05
CA MET A 763 1.87 2.95 32.98
C MET A 763 2.77 3.07 31.74
N LYS A 764 3.67 4.04 31.74
CA LYS A 764 4.59 4.38 30.64
C LYS A 764 5.82 3.46 30.56
N LYS A 765 6.08 2.68 31.61
CA LYS A 765 7.20 1.74 31.75
C LYS A 765 6.68 0.31 31.69
#